data_AF-A0A7J6FAG9-F1
#
_entry.id   AF-A0A7J6FAG9-F1
#
_cell.length_a   1.000
_cell.length_b   1.000
_cell.length_c   1.000
_cell.angle_alpha   90.00
_cell.angle_beta   90.00
_cell.angle_gamma   90.00
#
_symmetry.space_group_name_H-M   'P 1'
#
loop_
_entity.id
_entity.type
_entity.pdbx_description
1 polymer ?
#
loop_
_entity_poly.entity_id
_entity_poly.type
_entity_poly.pdbx_seq_one_letter_code
_entity_poly.pdbx_strand_id
1 'polypeptide(L)'
;MVTTQDGYILSIQRIPGVLPQGKAENNVPVLLQHGVLMDGVTWLLLPPHQSLALLLADNGFDVWIANTRGTKYSRGHVSLTPDDGSYWNWSWDELVAYDLPATLHYVHDQTGQKLHYVGHSLGTLMALASFSKEQLLSMLRSAALLSPIAYVGQLTSPLARNAAENFIAETLYWLGIHEFVPRGEAVMKLIRDICKKPGIDCTDLLTSFTGVNCCLNSSIVDIFLDHEPQSTATKNMIHLAQMIRDGTITMFNYGTEDENWKHYGQSNPPVYKTSIPNDLPLFVSYGGRDALSDTRDVRLLLDSLKEHDQDKLVVQYRKDYAHADYVMGQNAKDVVITEDGYILGLQRIPVGRSGKQADKPPVLLQHGIFSDGVTWVRNSPEESLAFILADNGYDVWLANSRGTVYSRGHQSLTPNDPDYWNWSWDELAAYDLPAFIQYVHDQTGQNIHYVGHSLGTLMAFAALSEDDNVSSKLRSAALLSPIAYLNQIRSLLTKAAAYLFLGDQLYWLGLHEFIPKSQEVSKLLGNICSKPGINCSDILAAFTGLNCCINSSTIDVDPQSTATRNLIHLAQMIRKGTIAKYDYGNADENMRQYGKPTPPLYNMSSIPNNFPLLLSYGGKDELSDVNDVSVLLEKLKDHEQDKLVVQLVENYAHLDFVMGDNANKVKNMVGGAIGLVVVAVALIISNIPSETAAIRDVFPHKPAMVSPPQASTLADNDICKTLVEPQGYTCQHYQVTTEDGYTLGMQRIPAGRSGKKANKPPVLVQHGVLADAALYLVSSPEQCLPYILADNGYDVWLSNVRGTACSRTHTSLSPNDEKFWDWSWVELGAYDLPAFIEGVHNQTGKKLHYVGHSLGTLMALSAFSTDFKQIDMIRSATLLSPIAYMNQIGSTLLKEITVFSLAEATPPAYDMSKIPKDFPLFMSYGKNDYLSDVKDVEVLLETIKDHDKDKLAVQYLENYAHMDFVMGNNTRQAVFEPLMAFIAQH
;
A
#
# COMPACT_ATOMS: atom_id res chain seq x y z
N MET A 1 -28.65 -19.76 29.66
CA MET A 1 -28.30 -18.80 30.73
C MET A 1 -27.22 -19.43 31.58
N VAL A 2 -26.24 -18.64 32.02
CA VAL A 2 -25.10 -19.06 32.85
C VAL A 2 -25.03 -18.10 34.03
N THR A 3 -24.84 -18.61 35.25
CA THR A 3 -24.67 -17.75 36.44
C THR A 3 -23.20 -17.71 36.83
N THR A 4 -22.63 -16.50 36.94
CA THR A 4 -21.25 -16.31 37.37
C THR A 4 -21.10 -16.49 38.88
N GLN A 5 -19.86 -16.69 39.35
CA GLN A 5 -19.58 -16.86 40.78
C GLN A 5 -19.99 -15.63 41.63
N ASP A 6 -19.87 -14.42 41.07
CA ASP A 6 -20.25 -13.17 41.71
C ASP A 6 -21.74 -12.81 41.53
N GLY A 7 -22.50 -13.59 40.75
CA GLY A 7 -23.97 -13.56 40.74
C GLY A 7 -24.64 -12.96 39.50
N TYR A 8 -23.89 -12.59 38.46
CA TYR A 8 -24.45 -12.14 37.18
C TYR A 8 -25.04 -13.31 36.40
N ILE A 9 -26.10 -13.05 35.65
CA ILE A 9 -26.81 -14.04 34.84
C ILE A 9 -26.63 -13.67 33.37
N LEU A 10 -25.76 -14.44 32.71
CA LEU A 10 -25.32 -14.24 31.34
C LEU A 10 -26.18 -15.04 30.36
N SER A 11 -26.44 -14.43 29.20
CA SER A 11 -27.07 -15.09 28.07
C SER A 11 -26.02 -15.69 27.13
N ILE A 12 -26.27 -16.93 26.72
CA ILE A 12 -25.45 -17.67 25.76
C ILE A 12 -26.41 -18.25 24.72
N GLN A 13 -26.16 -17.99 23.44
CA GLN A 13 -26.89 -18.61 22.33
C GLN A 13 -26.11 -19.82 21.82
N ARG A 14 -26.81 -20.76 21.19
CA ARG A 14 -26.22 -21.96 20.57
C ARG A 14 -26.83 -22.17 19.19
N ILE A 15 -25.96 -22.40 18.20
CA ILE A 15 -26.32 -22.83 16.85
C ILE A 15 -25.68 -24.22 16.68
N PRO A 16 -26.45 -25.31 16.88
CA PRO A 16 -25.93 -26.65 16.70
C PRO A 16 -25.72 -26.92 15.20
N GLY A 17 -24.47 -27.18 14.78
CA GLY A 17 -24.15 -27.48 13.38
C GLY A 17 -24.92 -28.68 12.84
N VAL A 18 -25.27 -28.63 11.55
CA VAL A 18 -26.11 -29.65 10.90
C VAL A 18 -25.30 -30.34 9.81
N LEU A 19 -24.83 -31.56 10.07
CA LEU A 19 -24.23 -32.38 9.01
C LEU A 19 -25.27 -32.69 7.91
N PRO A 20 -24.88 -32.71 6.61
CA PRO A 20 -25.79 -32.98 5.48
C PRO A 20 -26.55 -34.32 5.47
N GLN A 21 -26.41 -35.15 6.50
CA GLN A 21 -27.12 -36.43 6.69
C GLN A 21 -27.82 -36.56 8.05
N GLY A 22 -28.02 -35.46 8.80
CA GLY A 22 -28.94 -35.43 9.95
C GLY A 22 -28.50 -36.22 11.19
N LYS A 23 -27.22 -36.58 11.32
CA LYS A 23 -26.63 -37.06 12.58
C LYS A 23 -25.90 -35.93 13.28
N ALA A 24 -26.26 -35.66 14.54
CA ALA A 24 -25.72 -34.57 15.35
C ALA A 24 -24.81 -35.08 16.49
N GLU A 25 -24.06 -36.15 16.25
CA GLU A 25 -23.20 -36.79 17.26
C GLU A 25 -21.73 -36.39 17.02
N ASN A 26 -21.14 -35.66 17.98
CA ASN A 26 -19.75 -35.16 18.03
C ASN A 26 -19.34 -33.99 17.11
N ASN A 27 -20.20 -32.97 16.95
CA ASN A 27 -19.71 -31.65 16.50
C ASN A 27 -18.76 -31.05 17.55
N VAL A 28 -17.69 -30.38 17.11
CA VAL A 28 -16.72 -29.75 18.03
C VAL A 28 -17.22 -28.37 18.47
N PRO A 29 -17.23 -28.03 19.77
CA PRO A 29 -17.67 -26.72 20.23
C PRO A 29 -16.72 -25.57 19.87
N VAL A 30 -17.31 -24.43 19.53
CA VAL A 30 -16.62 -23.14 19.31
C VAL A 30 -17.35 -22.06 20.10
N LEU A 31 -16.62 -21.30 20.93
CA LEU A 31 -17.18 -20.17 21.68
C LEU A 31 -16.75 -18.84 21.04
N LEU A 32 -17.73 -18.05 20.60
CA LEU A 32 -17.55 -16.72 20.03
C LEU A 32 -17.80 -15.64 21.10
N GLN A 33 -16.83 -14.74 21.28
CA GLN A 33 -16.85 -13.67 22.28
C GLN A 33 -16.67 -12.30 21.61
N HIS A 34 -17.69 -11.45 21.74
CA HIS A 34 -17.76 -10.11 21.13
C HIS A 34 -16.82 -9.08 21.79
N GLY A 35 -16.70 -7.91 21.14
CA GLY A 35 -15.92 -6.75 21.57
C GLY A 35 -16.59 -5.84 22.60
N VAL A 36 -15.97 -4.68 22.84
CA VAL A 36 -16.51 -3.63 23.72
C VAL A 36 -17.66 -2.90 23.03
N LEU A 37 -18.69 -2.50 23.80
CA LEU A 37 -19.89 -1.81 23.28
C LEU A 37 -20.66 -2.62 22.21
N MET A 38 -20.56 -3.94 22.27
CA MET A 38 -21.15 -4.90 21.33
C MET A 38 -21.80 -6.06 22.10
N ASP A 39 -22.61 -6.88 21.43
CA ASP A 39 -23.07 -8.17 21.92
C ASP A 39 -22.96 -9.30 20.87
N GLY A 40 -23.48 -10.48 21.22
CA GLY A 40 -23.43 -11.69 20.41
C GLY A 40 -24.09 -11.58 19.04
N VAL A 41 -25.02 -10.63 18.83
CA VAL A 41 -25.66 -10.38 17.52
C VAL A 41 -24.62 -10.01 16.46
N THR A 42 -23.49 -9.40 16.84
CA THR A 42 -22.41 -9.02 15.91
C THR A 42 -22.00 -10.17 14.98
N TRP A 43 -21.87 -11.38 15.52
CA TRP A 43 -21.47 -12.57 14.75
C TRP A 43 -22.50 -13.04 13.71
N LEU A 44 -23.71 -12.47 13.74
CA LEU A 44 -24.88 -12.84 12.95
C LEU A 44 -25.41 -11.69 12.07
N LEU A 45 -24.72 -10.54 12.04
CA LEU A 45 -25.14 -9.38 11.22
C LEU A 45 -25.06 -9.65 9.72
N LEU A 46 -24.02 -10.37 9.29
CA LEU A 46 -23.80 -10.72 7.88
C LEU A 46 -24.77 -11.80 7.39
N PRO A 47 -25.07 -11.86 6.07
CA PRO A 47 -25.81 -12.96 5.45
C PRO A 47 -25.24 -14.34 5.83
N PRO A 48 -26.03 -15.44 5.82
CA PRO A 48 -25.59 -16.74 6.31
C PRO A 48 -24.27 -17.25 5.73
N HIS A 49 -24.04 -17.01 4.44
CA HIS A 49 -22.84 -17.41 3.71
C HIS A 49 -21.62 -16.46 3.91
N GLN A 50 -21.71 -15.52 4.86
CA GLN A 50 -20.68 -14.52 5.21
C GLN A 50 -20.51 -14.37 6.74
N SER A 51 -21.55 -14.63 7.55
CA SER A 51 -21.48 -14.67 9.01
C SER A 51 -20.57 -15.81 9.50
N LEU A 52 -19.54 -15.48 10.28
CA LEU A 52 -18.63 -16.49 10.84
C LEU A 52 -19.36 -17.55 11.68
N ALA A 53 -20.36 -17.15 12.48
CA ALA A 53 -21.13 -18.08 13.30
C ALA A 53 -21.93 -19.08 12.46
N LEU A 54 -22.51 -18.63 11.35
CA LEU A 54 -23.30 -19.48 10.46
C LEU A 54 -22.40 -20.35 9.57
N LEU A 55 -21.29 -19.80 9.05
CA LEU A 55 -20.27 -20.55 8.34
C LEU A 55 -19.65 -21.68 9.20
N LEU A 56 -19.38 -21.43 10.48
CA LEU A 56 -18.90 -22.48 11.40
C LEU A 56 -19.97 -23.57 11.63
N ALA A 57 -21.23 -23.20 11.81
CA ALA A 57 -22.32 -24.16 11.99
C ALA A 57 -22.57 -25.02 10.73
N ASP A 58 -22.51 -24.41 9.55
CA ASP A 58 -22.61 -25.09 8.24
C ASP A 58 -21.42 -26.05 8.00
N ASN A 59 -20.24 -25.73 8.54
CA ASN A 59 -19.06 -26.61 8.54
C ASN A 59 -19.05 -27.63 9.69
N GLY A 60 -20.17 -27.82 10.40
CA GLY A 60 -20.33 -28.90 11.39
C GLY A 60 -19.77 -28.61 12.78
N PHE A 61 -19.45 -27.35 13.11
CA PHE A 61 -19.12 -26.96 14.48
C PHE A 61 -20.38 -26.76 15.33
N ASP A 62 -20.24 -26.93 16.65
CA ASP A 62 -21.29 -26.57 17.61
C ASP A 62 -21.01 -25.16 18.13
N VAL A 63 -21.70 -24.16 17.58
CA VAL A 63 -21.34 -22.75 17.78
C VAL A 63 -22.08 -22.18 18.98
N TRP A 64 -21.34 -21.64 19.93
CA TRP A 64 -21.84 -20.98 21.13
C TRP A 64 -21.45 -19.50 21.09
N ILE A 65 -22.39 -18.61 21.39
CA ILE A 65 -22.18 -17.15 21.35
C ILE A 65 -22.44 -16.60 22.75
N ALA A 66 -21.41 -16.06 23.40
CA ALA A 66 -21.50 -15.50 24.74
C ALA A 66 -21.82 -13.99 24.71
N ASN A 67 -22.57 -13.51 25.72
CA ASN A 67 -22.84 -12.10 25.94
C ASN A 67 -22.35 -11.71 27.34
N THR A 68 -21.42 -10.76 27.43
CA THR A 68 -20.87 -10.29 28.72
C THR A 68 -21.95 -9.58 29.55
N ARG A 69 -21.77 -9.54 30.88
CA ARG A 69 -22.62 -8.77 31.81
C ARG A 69 -22.88 -7.33 31.31
N GLY A 70 -24.08 -6.83 31.58
CA GLY A 70 -24.49 -5.45 31.27
C GLY A 70 -25.01 -5.22 29.84
N THR A 71 -24.61 -6.05 28.87
CA THR A 71 -25.24 -6.09 27.53
C THR A 71 -26.75 -6.33 27.66
N LYS A 72 -27.54 -5.91 26.66
CA LYS A 72 -29.01 -6.07 26.65
C LYS A 72 -29.49 -7.48 26.99
N TYR A 73 -28.75 -8.51 26.57
CA TYR A 73 -29.09 -9.92 26.82
C TYR A 73 -28.61 -10.46 28.18
N SER A 74 -27.66 -9.80 28.85
CA SER A 74 -27.06 -10.22 30.12
C SER A 74 -27.20 -9.14 31.22
N ARG A 75 -28.43 -8.63 31.42
CA ARG A 75 -28.76 -7.63 32.48
C ARG A 75 -29.22 -8.24 33.82
N GLY A 76 -29.09 -9.56 34.00
CA GLY A 76 -29.58 -10.26 35.20
C GLY A 76 -28.53 -10.34 36.31
N HIS A 77 -28.98 -10.29 37.56
CA HIS A 77 -28.19 -10.65 38.75
C HIS A 77 -29.06 -11.45 39.72
N VAL A 78 -28.46 -12.26 40.59
CA VAL A 78 -29.18 -13.01 41.64
C VAL A 78 -29.74 -12.13 42.76
N SER A 79 -29.30 -10.87 42.85
CA SER A 79 -29.54 -9.98 44.02
C SER A 79 -29.53 -8.48 43.74
N LEU A 80 -28.99 -8.04 42.61
CA LEU A 80 -28.86 -6.63 42.23
C LEU A 80 -29.79 -6.33 41.04
N THR A 81 -30.11 -5.06 40.81
CA THR A 81 -30.82 -4.61 39.59
C THR A 81 -29.94 -3.63 38.81
N PRO A 82 -30.09 -3.51 37.48
CA PRO A 82 -29.35 -2.52 36.69
C PRO A 82 -29.60 -1.05 37.07
N ASP A 83 -30.61 -0.77 37.90
CA ASP A 83 -30.89 0.56 38.45
C ASP A 83 -30.00 0.91 39.66
N ASP A 84 -29.33 -0.08 40.27
CA ASP A 84 -28.36 0.09 41.35
C ASP A 84 -26.95 0.31 40.76
N GLY A 85 -26.25 1.36 41.18
CA GLY A 85 -24.86 1.61 40.78
C GLY A 85 -23.90 0.46 41.12
N SER A 86 -24.24 -0.34 42.13
CA SER A 86 -23.50 -1.55 42.53
C SER A 86 -23.47 -2.63 41.43
N TYR A 87 -24.52 -2.72 40.62
CA TYR A 87 -24.59 -3.64 39.46
C TYR A 87 -23.58 -3.26 38.35
N TRP A 88 -23.06 -2.03 38.37
CA TRP A 88 -22.12 -1.51 37.38
C TRP A 88 -20.69 -1.33 37.93
N ASN A 89 -20.40 -1.80 39.14
CA ASN A 89 -19.08 -1.71 39.76
C ASN A 89 -18.12 -2.82 39.29
N TRP A 90 -17.98 -2.99 37.98
CA TRP A 90 -17.09 -3.97 37.35
C TRP A 90 -16.35 -3.39 36.13
N SER A 91 -15.27 -4.04 35.76
CA SER A 91 -14.46 -3.78 34.57
C SER A 91 -14.16 -5.10 33.85
N TRP A 92 -13.28 -5.07 32.84
CA TRP A 92 -12.83 -6.28 32.17
C TRP A 92 -12.05 -7.25 33.08
N ASP A 93 -11.54 -6.81 34.23
CA ASP A 93 -11.02 -7.71 35.29
C ASP A 93 -12.07 -8.74 35.72
N GLU A 94 -13.30 -8.31 36.00
CA GLU A 94 -14.40 -9.21 36.37
C GLU A 94 -14.89 -10.07 35.19
N LEU A 95 -14.76 -9.57 33.95
CA LEU A 95 -15.05 -10.37 32.75
C LEU A 95 -14.06 -11.55 32.61
N VAL A 96 -12.78 -11.33 32.93
CA VAL A 96 -11.73 -12.35 32.98
C VAL A 96 -11.90 -13.28 34.17
N ALA A 97 -12.22 -12.74 35.35
CA ALA A 97 -12.31 -13.50 36.59
C ALA A 97 -13.58 -14.37 36.69
N TYR A 98 -14.68 -13.97 36.05
CA TYR A 98 -15.99 -14.58 36.27
C TYR A 98 -16.78 -14.90 34.99
N ASP A 99 -16.92 -13.98 34.02
CA ASP A 99 -17.75 -14.23 32.83
C ASP A 99 -17.15 -15.29 31.91
N LEU A 100 -15.87 -15.13 31.56
CA LEU A 100 -15.16 -16.04 30.67
C LEU A 100 -15.03 -17.45 31.30
N PRO A 101 -14.61 -17.63 32.58
CA PRO A 101 -14.65 -18.92 33.25
C PRO A 101 -16.05 -19.56 33.27
N ALA A 102 -17.08 -18.82 33.65
CA ALA A 102 -18.44 -19.38 33.77
C ALA A 102 -18.98 -19.86 32.41
N THR A 103 -18.76 -19.09 31.34
CA THR A 103 -19.19 -19.46 29.99
C THR A 103 -18.38 -20.63 29.41
N LEU A 104 -17.05 -20.64 29.59
CA LEU A 104 -16.20 -21.77 29.18
C LEU A 104 -16.55 -23.08 29.90
N HIS A 105 -16.70 -23.03 31.23
CA HIS A 105 -17.14 -24.19 32.02
C HIS A 105 -18.52 -24.67 31.57
N TYR A 106 -19.49 -23.78 31.38
CA TYR A 106 -20.81 -24.16 30.92
C TYR A 106 -20.78 -24.89 29.57
N VAL A 107 -20.06 -24.36 28.57
CA VAL A 107 -19.95 -25.02 27.25
C VAL A 107 -19.21 -26.36 27.35
N HIS A 108 -18.08 -26.40 28.07
CA HIS A 108 -17.33 -27.63 28.30
C HIS A 108 -18.19 -28.71 28.95
N ASP A 109 -18.92 -28.37 30.02
CA ASP A 109 -19.70 -29.33 30.80
C ASP A 109 -21.00 -29.76 30.08
N GLN A 110 -21.57 -28.90 29.22
CA GLN A 110 -22.71 -29.27 28.35
C GLN A 110 -22.30 -30.18 27.17
N THR A 111 -21.04 -30.12 26.72
CA THR A 111 -20.57 -30.83 25.52
C THR A 111 -19.66 -32.02 25.82
N GLY A 112 -19.05 -32.08 27.01
CA GLY A 112 -18.02 -33.06 27.37
C GLY A 112 -16.72 -32.92 26.57
N GLN A 113 -16.50 -31.77 25.92
CA GLN A 113 -15.42 -31.56 24.97
C GLN A 113 -14.61 -30.31 25.27
N LYS A 114 -13.30 -30.37 24.95
CA LYS A 114 -12.52 -29.16 24.74
C LYS A 114 -13.06 -28.38 23.54
N LEU A 115 -13.05 -27.05 23.63
CA LEU A 115 -13.61 -26.15 22.62
C LEU A 115 -12.55 -25.24 21.98
N HIS A 116 -12.87 -24.70 20.81
CA HIS A 116 -12.13 -23.58 20.23
C HIS A 116 -12.69 -22.26 20.76
N TYR A 117 -11.84 -21.26 20.96
CA TYR A 117 -12.24 -19.91 21.33
C TYR A 117 -12.05 -18.96 20.15
N VAL A 118 -12.97 -18.01 19.94
CA VAL A 118 -12.81 -16.90 18.99
C VAL A 118 -13.19 -15.60 19.70
N GLY A 119 -12.23 -14.70 19.87
CA GLY A 119 -12.44 -13.37 20.42
C GLY A 119 -12.31 -12.30 19.34
N HIS A 120 -13.15 -11.27 19.41
CA HIS A 120 -12.94 -10.00 18.71
C HIS A 120 -12.75 -8.88 19.72
N SER A 121 -11.82 -7.96 19.45
CA SER A 121 -11.64 -6.74 20.25
C SER A 121 -11.46 -7.03 21.75
N LEU A 122 -12.30 -6.49 22.64
CA LEU A 122 -12.28 -6.80 24.09
C LEU A 122 -12.32 -8.31 24.41
N GLY A 123 -12.96 -9.13 23.57
CA GLY A 123 -12.94 -10.59 23.71
C GLY A 123 -11.52 -11.17 23.62
N THR A 124 -10.63 -10.59 22.80
CA THR A 124 -9.22 -11.03 22.78
C THR A 124 -8.51 -10.65 24.07
N LEU A 125 -8.74 -9.45 24.62
CA LEU A 125 -8.15 -9.03 25.89
C LEU A 125 -8.57 -9.99 27.02
N MET A 126 -9.85 -10.37 27.06
CA MET A 126 -10.37 -11.34 28.04
C MET A 126 -9.62 -12.68 27.97
N ALA A 127 -9.38 -13.19 26.76
CA ALA A 127 -8.64 -14.43 26.53
C ALA A 127 -7.17 -14.31 26.95
N LEU A 128 -6.46 -13.29 26.45
CA LEU A 128 -5.06 -13.03 26.77
C LEU A 128 -4.82 -12.89 28.28
N ALA A 129 -5.70 -12.16 28.97
CA ALA A 129 -5.67 -11.94 30.42
C ALA A 129 -6.03 -13.20 31.25
N SER A 130 -6.76 -14.16 30.67
CA SER A 130 -7.05 -15.46 31.30
C SER A 130 -5.91 -16.46 31.09
N PHE A 131 -5.39 -16.56 29.87
CA PHE A 131 -4.34 -17.52 29.52
C PHE A 131 -3.00 -17.19 30.20
N SER A 132 -2.71 -15.90 30.38
CA SER A 132 -1.57 -15.40 31.18
C SER A 132 -1.62 -15.78 32.67
N LYS A 133 -2.79 -16.16 33.19
CA LYS A 133 -2.98 -16.69 34.55
C LYS A 133 -3.02 -18.22 34.57
N GLU A 134 -2.68 -18.88 33.45
CA GLU A 134 -2.82 -20.32 33.19
C GLU A 134 -4.27 -20.85 33.37
N GLN A 135 -5.26 -19.97 33.29
CA GLN A 135 -6.66 -20.34 33.51
C GLN A 135 -7.28 -20.89 32.22
N LEU A 136 -8.22 -21.83 32.37
CA LEU A 136 -9.11 -22.37 31.33
C LEU A 136 -8.42 -23.16 30.19
N LEU A 137 -7.08 -23.13 30.09
CA LEU A 137 -6.26 -23.83 29.07
C LEU A 137 -6.61 -25.31 28.88
N SER A 138 -6.90 -26.02 29.98
CA SER A 138 -7.25 -27.44 29.93
C SER A 138 -8.54 -27.73 29.14
N MET A 139 -9.44 -26.75 29.03
CA MET A 139 -10.71 -26.83 28.28
C MET A 139 -10.59 -26.35 26.83
N LEU A 140 -9.43 -25.85 26.40
CA LEU A 140 -9.24 -25.29 25.07
C LEU A 140 -8.53 -26.26 24.10
N ARG A 141 -8.91 -26.16 22.82
CA ARG A 141 -8.21 -26.76 21.67
C ARG A 141 -7.31 -25.75 20.97
N SER A 142 -7.82 -24.52 20.78
CA SER A 142 -7.10 -23.37 20.22
C SER A 142 -7.84 -22.07 20.53
N ALA A 143 -7.21 -20.93 20.28
CA ALA A 143 -7.86 -19.62 20.31
C ALA A 143 -7.57 -18.79 19.05
N ALA A 144 -8.59 -18.15 18.49
CA ALA A 144 -8.49 -17.15 17.45
C ALA A 144 -8.73 -15.75 18.02
N LEU A 145 -7.84 -14.81 17.70
CA LEU A 145 -7.82 -13.43 18.19
C LEU A 145 -7.93 -12.48 16.99
N LEU A 146 -9.12 -11.90 16.79
CA LEU A 146 -9.45 -11.01 15.69
C LEU A 146 -9.42 -9.55 16.16
N SER A 147 -8.61 -8.70 15.53
CA SER A 147 -8.27 -7.34 16.03
C SER A 147 -7.82 -7.38 17.51
N PRO A 148 -6.66 -7.99 17.79
CA PRO A 148 -6.22 -8.31 19.14
C PRO A 148 -5.92 -7.06 19.99
N ILE A 149 -6.83 -6.74 20.90
CA ILE A 149 -6.62 -5.79 21.99
C ILE A 149 -5.78 -6.46 23.08
N ALA A 150 -4.56 -5.96 23.25
CA ALA A 150 -3.64 -6.31 24.34
C ALA A 150 -3.05 -5.01 24.89
N TYR A 151 -2.10 -4.45 24.15
CA TYR A 151 -1.66 -3.07 24.29
C TYR A 151 -2.60 -2.17 23.49
N VAL A 152 -2.78 -0.93 23.96
CA VAL A 152 -3.60 0.11 23.31
C VAL A 152 -2.97 1.50 23.49
N GLY A 153 -1.69 1.53 23.85
CA GLY A 153 -0.95 2.76 24.15
C GLY A 153 -0.67 3.58 22.91
N GLN A 154 -0.60 2.94 21.74
CA GLN A 154 -0.30 3.55 20.44
C GLN A 154 -1.51 3.70 19.51
N LEU A 155 -2.72 3.31 19.95
CA LEU A 155 -3.97 3.43 19.18
C LEU A 155 -4.13 4.80 18.48
N THR A 156 -4.73 4.77 17.30
CA THR A 156 -4.87 5.93 16.40
C THR A 156 -6.29 6.52 16.33
N SER A 157 -7.30 5.87 16.91
CA SER A 157 -8.67 6.42 16.96
C SER A 157 -8.66 7.78 17.69
N PRO A 158 -8.99 8.89 17.00
CA PRO A 158 -8.99 10.22 17.61
C PRO A 158 -10.03 10.32 18.72
N LEU A 159 -11.18 9.67 18.54
CA LEU A 159 -12.27 9.67 19.51
C LEU A 159 -11.88 8.91 20.79
N ALA A 160 -11.32 7.70 20.67
CA ALA A 160 -10.92 6.90 21.83
C ALA A 160 -9.75 7.54 22.59
N ARG A 161 -8.73 8.03 21.87
CA ARG A 161 -7.58 8.75 22.44
C ARG A 161 -8.04 9.97 23.24
N ASN A 162 -8.84 10.83 22.62
CA ASN A 162 -9.31 12.06 23.28
C ASN A 162 -10.21 11.75 24.48
N ALA A 163 -11.03 10.69 24.40
CA ALA A 163 -11.87 10.27 25.53
C ALA A 163 -11.05 9.82 26.75
N ALA A 164 -9.98 9.05 26.52
CA ALA A 164 -9.09 8.60 27.59
C ALA A 164 -8.28 9.75 28.22
N GLU A 165 -7.69 10.63 27.40
CA GLU A 165 -6.85 11.74 27.87
C GLU A 165 -7.62 12.81 28.68
N ASN A 166 -8.91 12.99 28.41
CA ASN A 166 -9.73 14.01 29.05
C ASN A 166 -10.49 13.48 30.29
N PHE A 167 -10.11 12.30 30.81
CA PHE A 167 -10.69 11.67 32.02
C PHE A 167 -12.24 11.64 32.00
N ILE A 168 -12.77 11.30 30.83
CA ILE A 168 -14.20 11.42 30.54
C ILE A 168 -15.02 10.39 31.31
N ALA A 169 -14.59 9.13 31.31
CA ALA A 169 -15.30 8.06 32.00
C ALA A 169 -15.25 8.27 33.52
N GLU A 170 -14.13 8.78 34.03
CA GLU A 170 -13.93 9.17 35.42
C GLU A 170 -14.86 10.33 35.81
N THR A 171 -15.00 11.34 34.94
CA THR A 171 -15.94 12.46 35.14
C THR A 171 -17.39 11.98 35.18
N LEU A 172 -17.79 11.10 34.25
CA LEU A 172 -19.15 10.52 34.25
C LEU A 172 -19.40 9.69 35.51
N TYR A 173 -18.44 8.87 35.94
CA TYR A 173 -18.54 8.06 37.15
C TYR A 173 -18.63 8.93 38.43
N TRP A 174 -17.85 10.01 38.51
CA TRP A 174 -17.93 10.98 39.61
C TRP A 174 -19.27 11.71 39.67
N LEU A 175 -19.92 11.93 38.52
CA LEU A 175 -21.29 12.44 38.42
C LEU A 175 -22.38 11.39 38.72
N GLY A 176 -22.01 10.16 39.13
CA GLY A 176 -22.95 9.08 39.47
C GLY A 176 -23.47 8.28 38.27
N ILE A 177 -22.89 8.46 37.08
CA ILE A 177 -23.26 7.70 35.88
C ILE A 177 -22.47 6.39 35.85
N HIS A 178 -23.05 5.34 36.46
CA HIS A 178 -22.40 4.04 36.56
C HIS A 178 -22.62 3.15 35.33
N GLU A 179 -23.75 3.27 34.63
CA GLU A 179 -23.97 2.68 33.30
C GLU A 179 -23.48 3.63 32.20
N PHE A 180 -22.53 3.18 31.39
CA PHE A 180 -22.13 3.88 30.17
C PHE A 180 -23.06 3.48 29.03
N VAL A 181 -24.05 4.33 28.76
CA VAL A 181 -24.98 4.19 27.61
C VAL A 181 -24.45 5.06 26.46
N PRO A 182 -23.90 4.50 25.36
CA PRO A 182 -23.22 5.32 24.36
C PRO A 182 -24.14 6.31 23.63
N ARG A 183 -25.43 5.94 23.48
CA ARG A 183 -26.50 6.79 22.92
C ARG A 183 -27.18 7.69 23.95
N GLY A 184 -26.78 7.61 25.22
CA GLY A 184 -27.35 8.41 26.30
C GLY A 184 -27.03 9.91 26.12
N GLU A 185 -27.89 10.78 26.64
CA GLU A 185 -27.74 12.23 26.49
C GLU A 185 -26.39 12.75 26.97
N ALA A 186 -25.89 12.22 28.09
CA ALA A 186 -24.59 12.59 28.66
C ALA A 186 -23.41 12.27 27.71
N VAL A 187 -23.39 11.05 27.14
CA VAL A 187 -22.33 10.64 26.20
C VAL A 187 -22.46 11.39 24.88
N MET A 188 -23.68 11.54 24.34
CA MET A 188 -23.91 12.28 23.09
C MET A 188 -23.57 13.77 23.20
N LYS A 189 -23.84 14.41 24.36
CA LYS A 189 -23.41 15.80 24.62
C LYS A 189 -21.90 15.92 24.58
N LEU A 190 -21.22 14.99 25.24
CA LEU A 190 -19.77 14.95 25.32
C LEU A 190 -19.11 14.64 23.96
N ILE A 191 -19.64 13.70 23.17
CA ILE A 191 -19.19 13.46 21.80
C ILE A 191 -19.23 14.78 21.00
N ARG A 192 -20.35 15.53 21.04
CA ARG A 192 -20.43 16.85 20.38
C ARG A 192 -19.38 17.87 20.86
N ASP A 193 -18.89 17.75 22.09
CA ASP A 193 -17.84 18.63 22.61
C ASP A 193 -16.42 18.16 22.19
N ILE A 194 -16.20 16.85 22.05
CA ILE A 194 -14.99 16.29 21.42
C ILE A 194 -14.93 16.69 19.93
N CYS A 195 -16.04 16.55 19.20
CA CYS A 195 -16.16 16.86 17.77
C CYS A 195 -15.99 18.35 17.42
N LYS A 196 -15.89 19.25 18.42
CA LYS A 196 -15.52 20.66 18.22
C LYS A 196 -14.01 20.90 18.30
N LYS A 197 -13.22 19.91 18.72
CA LYS A 197 -11.76 20.02 18.79
C LYS A 197 -11.16 19.91 17.38
N PRO A 198 -10.19 20.76 17.01
CA PRO A 198 -9.53 20.68 15.71
C PRO A 198 -8.92 19.29 15.47
N GLY A 199 -9.09 18.75 14.27
CA GLY A 199 -8.52 17.45 13.86
C GLY A 199 -9.34 16.21 14.20
N ILE A 200 -10.55 16.35 14.77
CA ILE A 200 -11.46 15.22 15.00
C ILE A 200 -12.65 15.30 14.04
N ASP A 201 -12.71 14.39 13.06
CA ASP A 201 -13.85 14.26 12.17
C ASP A 201 -14.89 13.29 12.75
N CYS A 202 -16.08 13.81 13.02
CA CYS A 202 -17.23 13.06 13.53
C CYS A 202 -18.37 12.92 12.50
N THR A 203 -18.12 13.22 11.22
CA THR A 203 -19.12 13.01 10.17
C THR A 203 -19.42 11.52 9.98
N ASP A 204 -18.42 10.65 10.17
CA ASP A 204 -18.54 9.21 10.32
C ASP A 204 -17.95 8.76 11.67
N LEU A 205 -18.82 8.61 12.68
CA LEU A 205 -18.44 8.15 14.02
C LEU A 205 -17.92 6.70 14.03
N LEU A 206 -18.35 5.84 13.09
CA LEU A 206 -17.89 4.45 13.01
C LEU A 206 -16.44 4.43 12.56
N THR A 207 -16.11 5.15 11.47
CA THR A 207 -14.72 5.29 10.99
C THR A 207 -13.83 5.98 12.02
N SER A 208 -14.33 7.01 12.72
CA SER A 208 -13.58 7.71 13.77
C SER A 208 -13.20 6.83 14.97
N PHE A 209 -13.98 5.76 15.23
CA PHE A 209 -13.71 4.78 16.28
C PHE A 209 -12.89 3.58 15.79
N THR A 210 -13.28 3.00 14.64
CA THR A 210 -12.74 1.71 14.15
C THR A 210 -11.56 1.84 13.18
N GLY A 211 -11.40 3.00 12.55
CA GLY A 211 -10.53 3.23 11.41
C GLY A 211 -11.27 3.15 10.07
N VAL A 212 -10.57 3.41 8.96
CA VAL A 212 -11.19 3.46 7.62
C VAL A 212 -11.43 2.04 7.10
N ASN A 213 -12.61 1.49 7.40
CA ASN A 213 -13.01 0.15 6.99
C ASN A 213 -13.11 0.01 5.46
N CYS A 214 -12.66 -1.12 4.92
CA CYS A 214 -12.65 -1.34 3.48
C CYS A 214 -13.96 -1.93 2.93
N CYS A 215 -14.64 -2.74 3.74
CA CYS A 215 -15.39 -3.87 3.22
C CYS A 215 -16.79 -4.04 3.85
N LEU A 216 -17.23 -3.02 4.59
CA LEU A 216 -18.57 -2.96 5.19
C LEU A 216 -19.64 -2.66 4.14
N ASN A 217 -20.83 -3.23 4.35
CA ASN A 217 -22.02 -2.89 3.58
C ASN A 217 -22.81 -1.80 4.32
N SER A 218 -23.30 -0.76 3.64
CA SER A 218 -24.08 0.30 4.28
C SER A 218 -25.33 -0.25 5.00
N SER A 219 -26.06 -1.19 4.39
CA SER A 219 -27.24 -1.79 5.04
C SER A 219 -26.88 -2.66 6.25
N ILE A 220 -25.68 -3.25 6.30
CA ILE A 220 -25.21 -3.98 7.49
C ILE A 220 -24.76 -2.99 8.58
N VAL A 221 -24.16 -1.86 8.20
CA VAL A 221 -23.87 -0.75 9.12
C VAL A 221 -25.16 -0.16 9.69
N ASP A 222 -26.21 0.01 8.89
CA ASP A 222 -27.52 0.47 9.37
C ASP A 222 -28.13 -0.53 10.38
N ILE A 223 -28.11 -1.83 10.08
CA ILE A 223 -28.59 -2.88 11.00
C ILE A 223 -27.75 -2.92 12.28
N PHE A 224 -26.42 -2.80 12.18
CA PHE A 224 -25.55 -2.63 13.33
C PHE A 224 -25.98 -1.40 14.13
N LEU A 225 -26.15 -0.24 13.50
CA LEU A 225 -26.58 1.00 14.15
C LEU A 225 -28.06 0.99 14.61
N ASP A 226 -28.88 0.00 14.29
CA ASP A 226 -30.20 -0.16 14.92
C ASP A 226 -30.14 -1.03 16.20
N HIS A 227 -29.15 -1.92 16.30
CA HIS A 227 -28.98 -2.83 17.43
C HIS A 227 -27.91 -2.39 18.45
N GLU A 228 -26.85 -1.73 17.97
CA GLU A 228 -25.59 -1.41 18.62
C GLU A 228 -25.29 0.10 18.57
N PRO A 229 -24.40 0.65 19.41
CA PRO A 229 -23.61 0.00 20.45
C PRO A 229 -24.35 -0.29 21.77
N GLN A 230 -24.03 -1.44 22.39
CA GLN A 230 -24.48 -1.82 23.75
C GLN A 230 -23.94 -0.92 24.86
N SER A 231 -24.67 -0.90 25.98
CA SER A 231 -24.17 -0.38 27.26
C SER A 231 -23.07 -1.25 27.87
N THR A 232 -22.21 -0.62 28.68
CA THR A 232 -21.21 -1.28 29.56
C THR A 232 -21.11 -0.53 30.89
N ALA A 233 -20.41 -1.07 31.89
CA ALA A 233 -20.05 -0.29 33.08
C ALA A 233 -19.14 0.91 32.73
N THR A 234 -19.40 2.08 33.32
CA THR A 234 -18.50 3.23 33.23
C THR A 234 -17.12 2.90 33.83
N LYS A 235 -17.06 2.06 34.87
CA LYS A 235 -15.81 1.54 35.43
C LYS A 235 -15.02 0.71 34.41
N ASN A 236 -15.68 -0.03 33.51
CA ASN A 236 -15.01 -0.71 32.40
C ASN A 236 -14.38 0.30 31.41
N MET A 237 -15.09 1.38 31.08
CA MET A 237 -14.57 2.45 30.23
C MET A 237 -13.40 3.21 30.87
N ILE A 238 -13.41 3.42 32.19
CA ILE A 238 -12.27 3.93 32.96
C ILE A 238 -11.07 2.99 32.82
N HIS A 239 -11.28 1.69 32.96
CA HIS A 239 -10.18 0.72 32.88
C HIS A 239 -9.53 0.71 31.48
N LEU A 240 -10.33 0.75 30.42
CA LEU A 240 -9.80 0.89 29.05
C LEU A 240 -9.07 2.23 28.87
N ALA A 241 -9.58 3.32 29.44
CA ALA A 241 -8.89 4.61 29.42
C ALA A 241 -7.54 4.60 30.17
N GLN A 242 -7.41 3.83 31.25
CA GLN A 242 -6.13 3.61 31.95
C GLN A 242 -5.13 2.92 31.02
N MET A 243 -5.52 1.83 30.36
CA MET A 243 -4.65 1.13 29.39
C MET A 243 -4.20 2.03 28.23
N ILE A 244 -5.08 2.92 27.74
CA ILE A 244 -4.77 3.86 26.64
C ILE A 244 -3.74 4.92 27.07
N ARG A 245 -3.82 5.40 28.32
CA ARG A 245 -2.90 6.41 28.86
C ARG A 245 -1.55 5.81 29.28
N ASP A 246 -1.59 4.68 29.97
CA ASP A 246 -0.42 4.08 30.61
C ASP A 246 0.35 3.15 29.64
N GLY A 247 -0.32 2.67 28.59
CA GLY A 247 0.26 1.74 27.60
C GLY A 247 0.49 0.32 28.14
N THR A 248 -0.06 0.00 29.32
CA THR A 248 0.17 -1.26 30.05
C THR A 248 -1.09 -2.10 30.21
N ILE A 249 -0.91 -3.40 30.41
CA ILE A 249 -1.98 -4.35 30.73
C ILE A 249 -1.93 -4.66 32.23
N THR A 250 -2.69 -3.90 33.02
CA THR A 250 -2.75 -4.01 34.49
C THR A 250 -4.17 -4.31 34.94
N MET A 251 -4.35 -4.73 36.20
CA MET A 251 -5.66 -4.69 36.86
C MET A 251 -6.08 -3.23 37.16
N PHE A 252 -7.35 -3.02 37.49
CA PHE A 252 -7.96 -1.70 37.63
C PHE A 252 -7.20 -0.78 38.61
N ASN A 253 -6.73 0.38 38.15
CA ASN A 253 -6.12 1.36 39.03
C ASN A 253 -7.20 2.16 39.77
N TYR A 254 -7.25 2.07 41.10
CA TYR A 254 -8.21 2.79 41.94
C TYR A 254 -7.83 4.27 42.17
N GLY A 255 -6.74 4.74 41.55
CA GLY A 255 -6.38 6.17 41.46
C GLY A 255 -5.49 6.69 42.59
N THR A 256 -5.34 5.95 43.69
CA THR A 256 -4.37 6.25 44.75
C THR A 256 -3.67 4.97 45.22
N GLU A 257 -2.46 5.11 45.75
CA GLU A 257 -1.69 4.00 46.32
C GLU A 257 -2.45 3.31 47.48
N ASP A 258 -3.15 4.09 48.31
CA ASP A 258 -3.92 3.58 49.45
C ASP A 258 -5.14 2.73 49.00
N GLU A 259 -5.87 3.15 47.96
CA GLU A 259 -6.99 2.34 47.44
C GLU A 259 -6.48 1.08 46.72
N ASN A 260 -5.42 1.20 45.91
CA ASN A 260 -4.76 0.03 45.31
C ASN A 260 -4.27 -0.95 46.39
N TRP A 261 -3.72 -0.45 47.50
CA TRP A 261 -3.30 -1.29 48.62
C TRP A 261 -4.46 -2.04 49.27
N LYS A 262 -5.62 -1.40 49.45
CA LYS A 262 -6.83 -2.07 49.98
C LYS A 262 -7.32 -3.19 49.06
N HIS A 263 -7.20 -3.01 47.74
CA HIS A 263 -7.70 -3.98 46.76
C HIS A 263 -6.70 -5.10 46.42
N TYR A 264 -5.39 -4.81 46.42
CA TYR A 264 -4.36 -5.73 45.94
C TYR A 264 -3.27 -6.08 46.95
N GLY A 265 -3.20 -5.40 48.10
CA GLY A 265 -2.09 -5.52 49.05
C GLY A 265 -0.77 -4.92 48.55
N GLN A 266 -0.82 -4.10 47.48
CA GLN A 266 0.31 -3.39 46.88
C GLN A 266 -0.15 -2.07 46.27
N SER A 267 0.73 -1.06 46.22
CA SER A 267 0.39 0.32 45.80
C SER A 267 0.16 0.48 44.29
N ASN A 268 0.80 -0.35 43.48
CA ASN A 268 0.61 -0.40 42.02
C ASN A 268 -0.34 -1.54 41.66
N PRO A 269 -1.23 -1.37 40.66
CA PRO A 269 -2.06 -2.48 40.19
C PRO A 269 -1.18 -3.62 39.62
N PRO A 270 -1.48 -4.90 39.91
CA PRO A 270 -0.76 -6.02 39.32
C PRO A 270 -0.84 -6.06 37.78
N VAL A 271 0.27 -6.45 37.14
CA VAL A 271 0.40 -6.56 35.68
C VAL A 271 -0.07 -7.94 35.19
N TYR A 272 -0.86 -7.97 34.13
CA TYR A 272 -1.10 -9.18 33.33
C TYR A 272 0.13 -9.43 32.46
N LYS A 273 0.96 -10.40 32.86
CA LYS A 273 2.13 -10.82 32.07
C LYS A 273 1.67 -11.57 30.83
N THR A 274 1.96 -11.13 29.63
CA THR A 274 1.52 -11.79 28.37
C THR A 274 2.25 -13.12 28.07
N SER A 275 2.69 -13.85 29.09
CA SER A 275 3.21 -15.22 28.99
C SER A 275 2.05 -16.20 28.76
N ILE A 276 1.66 -16.37 27.50
CA ILE A 276 0.76 -17.45 27.07
C ILE A 276 1.58 -18.74 26.95
N PRO A 277 1.05 -19.92 27.30
CA PRO A 277 1.74 -21.18 27.06
C PRO A 277 2.05 -21.39 25.58
N ASN A 278 3.33 -21.60 25.28
CA ASN A 278 3.86 -21.73 23.93
C ASN A 278 3.21 -22.88 23.14
N ASP A 279 2.58 -23.85 23.81
CA ASP A 279 2.00 -25.05 23.21
C ASP A 279 0.49 -24.94 22.86
N LEU A 280 -0.18 -23.84 23.23
CA LEU A 280 -1.57 -23.55 22.88
C LEU A 280 -1.67 -23.08 21.42
N PRO A 281 -2.45 -23.72 20.53
CA PRO A 281 -2.63 -23.22 19.16
C PRO A 281 -3.36 -21.87 19.13
N LEU A 282 -2.74 -20.88 18.49
CA LEU A 282 -3.20 -19.51 18.35
C LEU A 282 -3.32 -19.12 16.87
N PHE A 283 -4.42 -18.44 16.53
CA PHE A 283 -4.57 -17.69 15.28
C PHE A 283 -4.73 -16.21 15.64
N VAL A 284 -3.88 -15.34 15.10
CA VAL A 284 -3.91 -13.89 15.37
C VAL A 284 -4.10 -13.16 14.06
N SER A 285 -5.18 -12.39 13.91
CA SER A 285 -5.43 -11.60 12.70
C SER A 285 -5.70 -10.14 13.00
N TYR A 286 -4.96 -9.24 12.34
CA TYR A 286 -4.98 -7.79 12.63
C TYR A 286 -4.93 -6.92 11.37
N GLY A 287 -5.58 -5.76 11.45
CA GLY A 287 -5.80 -4.84 10.33
C GLY A 287 -4.73 -3.74 10.23
N GLY A 288 -4.38 -3.34 9.01
CA GLY A 288 -3.47 -2.21 8.77
C GLY A 288 -4.12 -0.82 8.89
N ARG A 289 -5.46 -0.77 8.89
CA ARG A 289 -6.26 0.45 9.11
C ARG A 289 -7.00 0.42 10.45
N ASP A 290 -6.73 -0.55 11.31
CA ASP A 290 -7.40 -0.71 12.60
C ASP A 290 -6.94 0.37 13.58
N ALA A 291 -7.88 1.22 14.00
CA ALA A 291 -7.60 2.38 14.82
C ALA A 291 -7.58 2.09 16.34
N LEU A 292 -7.97 0.89 16.77
CA LEU A 292 -7.99 0.46 18.18
C LEU A 292 -6.92 -0.61 18.47
N SER A 293 -6.80 -1.58 17.58
CA SER A 293 -5.76 -2.62 17.56
C SER A 293 -4.65 -2.21 16.59
N ASP A 294 -4.04 -1.05 16.81
CA ASP A 294 -3.01 -0.47 15.94
C ASP A 294 -1.82 -1.42 15.76
N THR A 295 -1.30 -1.51 14.53
CA THR A 295 -0.18 -2.41 14.17
C THR A 295 1.05 -2.30 15.08
N ARG A 296 1.28 -1.15 15.74
CA ARG A 296 2.39 -0.94 16.68
C ARG A 296 2.10 -1.56 18.06
N ASP A 297 0.87 -1.49 18.52
CA ASP A 297 0.42 -2.18 19.73
C ASP A 297 0.36 -3.71 19.50
N VAL A 298 -0.10 -4.16 18.33
CA VAL A 298 -0.09 -5.59 17.97
C VAL A 298 1.34 -6.12 17.84
N ARG A 299 2.30 -5.31 17.36
CA ARG A 299 3.71 -5.71 17.35
C ARG A 299 4.25 -5.99 18.76
N LEU A 300 3.84 -5.23 19.79
CA LEU A 300 4.20 -5.52 21.19
C LEU A 300 3.63 -6.86 21.68
N LEU A 301 2.41 -7.22 21.25
CA LEU A 301 1.84 -8.54 21.53
C LEU A 301 2.64 -9.65 20.82
N LEU A 302 2.90 -9.51 19.53
CA LEU A 302 3.69 -10.49 18.75
C LEU A 302 5.12 -10.63 19.30
N ASP A 303 5.73 -9.53 19.76
CA ASP A 303 7.03 -9.55 20.43
C ASP A 303 7.01 -10.39 21.71
N SER A 304 5.89 -10.42 22.45
CA SER A 304 5.71 -11.31 23.62
C SER A 304 5.42 -12.77 23.27
N LEU A 305 5.08 -13.06 22.00
CA LEU A 305 4.80 -14.41 21.48
C LEU A 305 5.97 -15.00 20.66
N LYS A 306 7.16 -14.38 20.67
CA LYS A 306 8.34 -14.84 19.89
C LYS A 306 8.81 -16.25 20.22
N GLU A 307 8.63 -16.70 21.46
CA GLU A 307 9.02 -18.03 21.93
C GLU A 307 7.90 -19.07 21.74
N HIS A 308 6.74 -18.67 21.19
CA HIS A 308 5.61 -19.56 20.95
C HIS A 308 5.98 -20.62 19.90
N ASP A 309 5.37 -21.82 20.00
CA ASP A 309 5.61 -22.91 19.07
C ASP A 309 5.19 -22.51 17.63
N GLN A 310 6.14 -22.51 16.69
CA GLN A 310 5.95 -21.96 15.34
C GLN A 310 4.85 -22.69 14.56
N ASP A 311 4.71 -24.00 14.77
CA ASP A 311 3.65 -24.82 14.15
C ASP A 311 2.26 -24.54 14.76
N LYS A 312 2.19 -23.65 15.77
CA LYS A 312 0.99 -23.34 16.56
C LYS A 312 0.67 -21.86 16.66
N LEU A 313 1.43 -20.97 16.01
CA LEU A 313 1.13 -19.55 15.93
C LEU A 313 0.95 -19.13 14.47
N VAL A 314 -0.31 -18.98 14.05
CA VAL A 314 -0.65 -18.45 12.72
C VAL A 314 -0.93 -16.95 12.84
N VAL A 315 -0.20 -16.13 12.08
CA VAL A 315 -0.37 -14.67 12.07
C VAL A 315 -0.82 -14.19 10.70
N GLN A 316 -1.98 -13.53 10.64
CA GLN A 316 -2.54 -12.97 9.43
C GLN A 316 -2.59 -11.44 9.52
N TYR A 317 -1.94 -10.75 8.59
CA TYR A 317 -2.03 -9.30 8.45
C TYR A 317 -2.92 -8.92 7.26
N ARG A 318 -3.91 -8.05 7.48
CA ARG A 318 -4.81 -7.53 6.43
C ARG A 318 -4.66 -6.02 6.32
N LYS A 319 -3.80 -5.55 5.39
CA LYS A 319 -3.43 -4.13 5.21
C LYS A 319 -4.63 -3.19 5.19
N ASP A 320 -5.72 -3.56 4.52
CA ASP A 320 -6.88 -2.68 4.33
C ASP A 320 -8.02 -2.88 5.34
N TYR A 321 -7.91 -3.85 6.25
CA TYR A 321 -8.93 -4.03 7.29
C TYR A 321 -8.77 -2.99 8.40
N ALA A 322 -9.91 -2.45 8.84
CA ALA A 322 -10.06 -1.73 10.09
C ALA A 322 -10.85 -2.57 11.11
N HIS A 323 -11.13 -2.01 12.30
CA HIS A 323 -11.57 -2.81 13.45
C HIS A 323 -12.89 -3.57 13.26
N ALA A 324 -13.81 -3.04 12.45
CA ALA A 324 -15.12 -3.66 12.21
C ALA A 324 -15.14 -4.63 11.02
N ASP A 325 -14.17 -4.57 10.09
CA ASP A 325 -14.10 -5.50 8.95
C ASP A 325 -13.97 -6.97 9.40
N TYR A 326 -13.41 -7.24 10.59
CA TYR A 326 -13.29 -8.59 11.16
C TYR A 326 -14.60 -9.29 11.52
N VAL A 327 -15.68 -8.53 11.68
CA VAL A 327 -17.00 -9.05 12.09
C VAL A 327 -18.12 -8.65 11.12
N MET A 328 -17.91 -7.61 10.31
CA MET A 328 -18.89 -7.08 9.35
C MET A 328 -18.33 -6.93 7.91
N GLY A 329 -17.10 -7.38 7.63
CA GLY A 329 -16.50 -7.34 6.30
C GLY A 329 -17.04 -8.42 5.37
N GLN A 330 -17.61 -8.01 4.23
CA GLN A 330 -18.26 -8.93 3.26
C GLN A 330 -17.29 -9.93 2.60
N ASN A 331 -15.98 -9.64 2.62
CA ASN A 331 -14.90 -10.42 1.99
C ASN A 331 -14.11 -11.29 3.00
N ALA A 332 -14.60 -11.47 4.23
CA ALA A 332 -13.91 -12.24 5.26
C ALA A 332 -13.78 -13.75 4.91
N LYS A 333 -14.63 -14.26 4.02
CA LYS A 333 -14.72 -15.68 3.64
C LYS A 333 -13.81 -16.11 2.48
N ASP A 334 -13.38 -15.19 1.62
CA ASP A 334 -12.82 -15.51 0.30
C ASP A 334 -11.27 -15.59 0.34
N VAL A 335 -10.75 -16.53 1.12
CA VAL A 335 -9.33 -16.88 1.19
C VAL A 335 -9.11 -18.36 0.91
N VAL A 336 -8.01 -18.68 0.22
CA VAL A 336 -7.60 -20.04 -0.15
C VAL A 336 -6.27 -20.35 0.50
N ILE A 337 -6.11 -21.54 1.09
CA ILE A 337 -4.85 -21.96 1.71
C ILE A 337 -4.21 -23.04 0.83
N THR A 338 -2.93 -22.90 0.50
CA THR A 338 -2.17 -23.88 -0.28
C THR A 338 -1.61 -25.01 0.60
N GLU A 339 -1.23 -26.13 -0.01
CA GLU A 339 -0.60 -27.26 0.71
C GLU A 339 0.71 -26.84 1.41
N ASP A 340 1.48 -25.95 0.79
CA ASP A 340 2.71 -25.38 1.34
C ASP A 340 2.48 -24.16 2.26
N GLY A 341 1.24 -23.86 2.64
CA GLY A 341 0.91 -22.96 3.75
C GLY A 341 0.65 -21.49 3.40
N TYR A 342 0.67 -21.08 2.12
CA TYR A 342 0.33 -19.70 1.72
C TYR A 342 -1.16 -19.45 1.84
N ILE A 343 -1.52 -18.22 2.24
CA ILE A 343 -2.91 -17.76 2.36
C ILE A 343 -3.17 -16.74 1.25
N LEU A 344 -3.91 -17.18 0.23
CA LEU A 344 -4.18 -16.47 -1.01
C LEU A 344 -5.54 -15.77 -0.98
N GLY A 345 -5.59 -14.54 -1.48
CA GLY A 345 -6.84 -13.82 -1.73
C GLY A 345 -7.51 -14.27 -3.03
N LEU A 346 -8.82 -14.52 -2.98
CA LEU A 346 -9.65 -14.83 -4.13
C LEU A 346 -10.86 -13.88 -4.10
N GLN A 347 -11.17 -13.14 -5.17
CA GLN A 347 -12.42 -12.37 -5.22
C GLN A 347 -13.46 -13.06 -6.09
N ARG A 348 -14.75 -12.77 -5.87
CA ARG A 348 -15.86 -13.38 -6.61
C ARG A 348 -16.87 -12.35 -7.08
N ILE A 349 -17.33 -12.49 -8.32
CA ILE A 349 -18.46 -11.76 -8.90
C ILE A 349 -19.55 -12.81 -9.25
N PRO A 350 -20.45 -13.15 -8.31
CA PRO A 350 -21.43 -14.24 -8.46
C PRO A 350 -22.70 -13.85 -9.23
N VAL A 351 -22.87 -12.57 -9.56
CA VAL A 351 -24.08 -11.98 -10.15
C VAL A 351 -23.65 -10.88 -11.13
N GLY A 352 -24.22 -10.86 -12.33
CA GLY A 352 -24.08 -9.74 -13.26
C GLY A 352 -24.92 -8.53 -12.84
N ARG A 353 -24.74 -7.40 -13.53
CA ARG A 353 -25.42 -6.11 -13.24
C ARG A 353 -26.94 -6.15 -13.40
N SER A 354 -27.47 -7.18 -14.07
CA SER A 354 -28.91 -7.46 -14.16
C SER A 354 -29.53 -7.96 -12.85
N GLY A 355 -28.72 -8.28 -11.83
CA GLY A 355 -29.20 -8.84 -10.56
C GLY A 355 -29.56 -10.34 -10.64
N LYS A 356 -29.43 -10.97 -11.82
CA LYS A 356 -29.66 -12.41 -11.97
C LYS A 356 -28.43 -13.19 -11.50
N GLN A 357 -28.65 -14.14 -10.58
CA GLN A 357 -27.63 -15.11 -10.16
C GLN A 357 -27.02 -15.84 -11.36
N ALA A 358 -25.71 -16.08 -11.34
CA ALA A 358 -25.04 -16.89 -12.34
C ALA A 358 -25.66 -18.30 -12.45
N ASP A 359 -25.91 -18.73 -13.69
CA ASP A 359 -26.46 -20.06 -14.03
C ASP A 359 -25.56 -20.87 -14.98
N LYS A 360 -24.37 -20.35 -15.29
CA LYS A 360 -23.33 -21.04 -16.07
C LYS A 360 -22.19 -21.54 -15.16
N PRO A 361 -21.32 -22.44 -15.66
CA PRO A 361 -20.16 -22.91 -14.90
C PRO A 361 -19.23 -21.77 -14.47
N PRO A 362 -18.49 -21.94 -13.37
CA PRO A 362 -17.59 -20.90 -12.88
C PRO A 362 -16.43 -20.64 -13.85
N VAL A 363 -15.92 -19.40 -13.82
CA VAL A 363 -14.74 -18.96 -14.58
C VAL A 363 -13.69 -18.44 -13.61
N LEU A 364 -12.49 -19.01 -13.64
CA LEU A 364 -11.33 -18.57 -12.84
C LEU A 364 -10.40 -17.72 -13.71
N LEU A 365 -10.20 -16.46 -13.33
CA LEU A 365 -9.32 -15.51 -14.02
C LEU A 365 -7.99 -15.36 -13.25
N GLN A 366 -6.88 -15.71 -13.90
CA GLN A 366 -5.53 -15.69 -13.33
C GLN A 366 -4.63 -14.65 -14.03
N HIS A 367 -4.13 -13.70 -13.24
CA HIS A 367 -3.32 -12.58 -13.71
C HIS A 367 -1.88 -12.96 -14.12
N GLY A 368 -1.21 -12.01 -14.77
CA GLY A 368 0.19 -12.09 -15.19
C GLY A 368 1.21 -11.69 -14.11
N ILE A 369 2.49 -11.58 -14.50
CA ILE A 369 3.54 -11.05 -13.60
C ILE A 369 3.33 -9.56 -13.30
N PHE A 370 3.73 -9.11 -12.10
CA PHE A 370 3.58 -7.73 -11.62
C PHE A 370 2.12 -7.20 -11.60
N SER A 371 1.16 -8.11 -11.59
CA SER A 371 -0.29 -7.86 -11.70
C SER A 371 -1.03 -8.62 -10.58
N ASP A 372 -2.34 -8.41 -10.48
CA ASP A 372 -3.28 -9.02 -9.53
C ASP A 372 -4.68 -9.15 -10.16
N GLY A 373 -5.67 -9.60 -9.39
CA GLY A 373 -7.05 -9.75 -9.82
C GLY A 373 -7.73 -8.44 -10.32
N VAL A 374 -7.25 -7.26 -9.92
CA VAL A 374 -7.83 -5.96 -10.32
C VAL A 374 -7.68 -5.72 -11.83
N THR A 375 -6.67 -6.34 -12.45
CA THR A 375 -6.44 -6.26 -13.91
C THR A 375 -7.64 -6.73 -14.75
N TRP A 376 -8.50 -7.60 -14.21
CA TRP A 376 -9.70 -8.10 -14.91
C TRP A 376 -10.94 -7.20 -14.79
N VAL A 377 -10.90 -6.18 -13.91
CA VAL A 377 -12.00 -5.25 -13.58
C VAL A 377 -11.62 -3.77 -13.77
N ARG A 378 -10.46 -3.49 -14.39
CA ARG A 378 -9.86 -2.14 -14.48
C ARG A 378 -10.59 -1.18 -15.42
N ASN A 379 -11.07 -1.67 -16.56
CA ASN A 379 -11.78 -0.88 -17.56
C ASN A 379 -13.27 -0.76 -17.18
N SER A 380 -14.08 -0.03 -17.96
CA SER A 380 -15.52 0.08 -17.70
C SER A 380 -16.21 -1.30 -17.64
N PRO A 381 -17.39 -1.41 -17.00
CA PRO A 381 -18.15 -2.67 -16.95
C PRO A 381 -18.42 -3.32 -18.32
N GLU A 382 -18.53 -2.51 -19.38
CA GLU A 382 -18.69 -2.94 -20.77
C GLU A 382 -17.39 -3.48 -21.41
N GLU A 383 -16.23 -3.20 -20.82
CA GLU A 383 -14.89 -3.46 -21.38
C GLU A 383 -14.04 -4.41 -20.55
N SER A 384 -14.37 -4.59 -19.27
CA SER A 384 -13.66 -5.48 -18.35
C SER A 384 -14.17 -6.92 -18.47
N LEU A 385 -13.28 -7.87 -18.76
CA LEU A 385 -13.66 -9.27 -19.03
C LEU A 385 -14.46 -9.89 -17.87
N ALA A 386 -14.10 -9.59 -16.62
CA ALA A 386 -14.82 -10.13 -15.47
C ALA A 386 -16.29 -9.67 -15.41
N PHE A 387 -16.54 -8.39 -15.67
CA PHE A 387 -17.91 -7.84 -15.70
C PHE A 387 -18.69 -8.34 -16.92
N ILE A 388 -18.06 -8.42 -18.10
CA ILE A 388 -18.67 -9.02 -19.32
C ILE A 388 -19.10 -10.47 -19.06
N LEU A 389 -18.26 -11.29 -18.40
CA LEU A 389 -18.58 -12.67 -18.07
C LEU A 389 -19.72 -12.77 -17.04
N ALA A 390 -19.69 -11.96 -15.97
CA ALA A 390 -20.75 -11.93 -14.97
C ALA A 390 -22.10 -11.50 -15.56
N ASP A 391 -22.12 -10.47 -16.42
CA ASP A 391 -23.30 -10.03 -17.17
C ASP A 391 -23.84 -11.12 -18.12
N ASN A 392 -22.96 -12.00 -18.60
CA ASN A 392 -23.31 -13.17 -19.39
C ASN A 392 -23.70 -14.40 -18.54
N GLY A 393 -23.83 -14.27 -17.22
CA GLY A 393 -24.34 -15.32 -16.32
C GLY A 393 -23.30 -16.33 -15.84
N TYR A 394 -22.00 -16.07 -16.00
CA TYR A 394 -20.93 -16.86 -15.40
C TYR A 394 -20.66 -16.45 -13.95
N ASP A 395 -20.29 -17.40 -13.11
CA ASP A 395 -19.79 -17.16 -11.75
C ASP A 395 -18.28 -16.88 -11.81
N VAL A 396 -17.87 -15.63 -11.68
CA VAL A 396 -16.49 -15.22 -11.99
C VAL A 396 -15.65 -15.13 -10.71
N TRP A 397 -14.47 -15.73 -10.73
CA TRP A 397 -13.52 -15.77 -9.63
C TRP A 397 -12.18 -15.16 -10.08
N LEU A 398 -11.60 -14.27 -9.26
CA LEU A 398 -10.37 -13.53 -9.54
C LEU A 398 -9.27 -14.00 -8.59
N ALA A 399 -8.33 -14.80 -9.10
CA ALA A 399 -7.22 -15.33 -8.32
C ALA A 399 -6.16 -14.25 -8.05
N ASN A 400 -5.47 -14.32 -6.91
CA ASN A 400 -4.30 -13.49 -6.61
C ASN A 400 -3.14 -14.37 -6.12
N SER A 401 -2.08 -14.46 -6.91
CA SER A 401 -0.92 -15.30 -6.61
C SER A 401 -0.22 -14.83 -5.33
N ARG A 402 0.45 -15.74 -4.60
CA ARG A 402 1.27 -15.43 -3.41
C ARG A 402 2.20 -14.22 -3.63
N GLY A 403 2.39 -13.42 -2.58
CA GLY A 403 3.25 -12.23 -2.58
C GLY A 403 2.60 -10.93 -3.10
N THR A 404 1.52 -11.01 -3.90
CA THR A 404 0.66 -9.85 -4.24
C THR A 404 0.04 -9.23 -2.99
N VAL A 405 -0.43 -7.97 -3.04
CA VAL A 405 -1.02 -7.30 -1.86
C VAL A 405 -2.20 -8.03 -1.23
N TYR A 406 -2.91 -8.85 -2.02
CA TYR A 406 -4.06 -9.65 -1.57
C TYR A 406 -3.69 -11.03 -0.99
N SER A 407 -2.43 -11.45 -1.14
CA SER A 407 -1.96 -12.82 -0.83
C SER A 407 -0.60 -12.81 -0.11
N ARG A 408 -0.47 -11.96 0.92
CA ARG A 408 0.74 -11.83 1.77
C ARG A 408 0.74 -12.67 3.04
N GLY A 409 -0.23 -13.57 3.22
CA GLY A 409 -0.31 -14.44 4.40
C GLY A 409 0.39 -15.79 4.19
N HIS A 410 0.86 -16.38 5.28
CA HIS A 410 1.35 -17.76 5.35
C HIS A 410 0.98 -18.34 6.73
N GLN A 411 0.95 -19.66 6.87
CA GLN A 411 0.62 -20.32 8.13
C GLN A 411 1.72 -20.11 9.20
N SER A 412 3.00 -20.16 8.80
CA SER A 412 4.16 -20.14 9.70
C SER A 412 5.24 -19.10 9.37
N LEU A 413 5.08 -18.30 8.31
CA LEU A 413 6.10 -17.36 7.81
C LEU A 413 5.52 -15.95 7.63
N THR A 414 6.38 -14.94 7.57
CA THR A 414 5.99 -13.56 7.27
C THR A 414 6.75 -13.04 6.03
N PRO A 415 6.24 -12.01 5.33
CA PRO A 415 6.97 -11.41 4.22
C PRO A 415 8.32 -10.75 4.55
N ASN A 416 8.72 -10.68 5.83
CA ASN A 416 10.06 -10.26 6.24
C ASN A 416 11.06 -11.42 6.25
N ASP A 417 10.59 -12.66 6.26
CA ASP A 417 11.42 -13.86 6.31
C ASP A 417 11.88 -14.22 4.89
N PRO A 418 13.19 -14.44 4.65
CA PRO A 418 13.70 -14.83 3.33
C PRO A 418 13.00 -16.06 2.73
N ASP A 419 12.64 -17.02 3.57
CA ASP A 419 11.99 -18.27 3.17
C ASP A 419 10.56 -18.07 2.65
N TYR A 420 9.84 -17.02 3.08
CA TYR A 420 8.54 -16.64 2.51
C TYR A 420 8.63 -16.27 1.01
N TRP A 421 9.82 -15.88 0.54
CA TRP A 421 10.07 -15.51 -0.86
C TRP A 421 10.80 -16.60 -1.64
N ASN A 422 10.97 -17.80 -1.07
CA ASN A 422 11.74 -18.88 -1.66
C ASN A 422 10.94 -19.73 -2.67
N TRP A 423 10.22 -19.08 -3.58
CA TRP A 423 9.35 -19.70 -4.58
C TRP A 423 9.49 -19.06 -5.97
N SER A 424 8.94 -19.74 -6.97
CA SER A 424 8.90 -19.34 -8.38
C SER A 424 7.55 -19.72 -9.01
N TRP A 425 7.40 -19.53 -10.32
CA TRP A 425 6.21 -19.99 -11.05
C TRP A 425 6.00 -21.51 -11.00
N ASP A 426 7.04 -22.29 -10.69
CA ASP A 426 7.00 -23.73 -10.45
C ASP A 426 6.02 -24.04 -9.29
N GLU A 427 6.21 -23.35 -8.16
CA GLU A 427 5.34 -23.42 -6.98
C GLU A 427 3.96 -22.78 -7.22
N LEU A 428 3.86 -21.72 -8.05
CA LEU A 428 2.55 -21.17 -8.46
C LEU A 428 1.72 -22.20 -9.25
N ALA A 429 2.36 -22.99 -10.11
CA ALA A 429 1.72 -24.04 -10.89
C ALA A 429 1.40 -25.28 -10.04
N ALA A 430 2.27 -25.62 -9.07
CA ALA A 430 2.14 -26.82 -8.23
C ALA A 430 1.22 -26.64 -7.01
N TYR A 431 1.06 -25.41 -6.49
CA TYR A 431 0.33 -25.17 -5.25
C TYR A 431 -0.78 -24.13 -5.36
N ASP A 432 -0.51 -22.92 -5.88
CA ASP A 432 -1.53 -21.85 -5.98
C ASP A 432 -2.67 -22.25 -6.92
N LEU A 433 -2.35 -22.66 -8.16
CA LEU A 433 -3.35 -22.99 -9.18
C LEU A 433 -4.22 -24.20 -8.79
N PRO A 434 -3.68 -25.33 -8.30
CA PRO A 434 -4.50 -26.43 -7.79
C PRO A 434 -5.38 -26.02 -6.62
N ALA A 435 -4.87 -25.21 -5.67
CA ALA A 435 -5.66 -24.75 -4.53
C ALA A 435 -6.85 -23.87 -4.94
N PHE A 436 -6.66 -22.93 -5.89
CA PHE A 436 -7.76 -22.14 -6.45
C PHE A 436 -8.80 -23.00 -7.17
N ILE A 437 -8.35 -23.93 -8.02
CA ILE A 437 -9.23 -24.82 -8.79
C ILE A 437 -10.01 -25.73 -7.85
N GLN A 438 -9.36 -26.30 -6.85
CA GLN A 438 -9.99 -27.15 -5.84
C GLN A 438 -11.04 -26.36 -5.04
N TYR A 439 -10.68 -25.19 -4.51
CA TYR A 439 -11.60 -24.34 -3.75
C TYR A 439 -12.84 -23.95 -4.56
N VAL A 440 -12.66 -23.44 -5.79
CA VAL A 440 -13.80 -23.04 -6.64
C VAL A 440 -14.66 -24.25 -7.02
N HIS A 441 -14.05 -25.42 -7.24
CA HIS A 441 -14.79 -26.65 -7.52
C HIS A 441 -15.64 -27.09 -6.33
N ASP A 442 -15.06 -27.09 -5.12
CA ASP A 442 -15.76 -27.49 -3.90
C ASP A 442 -16.88 -26.49 -3.53
N GLN A 443 -16.67 -25.20 -3.77
CA GLN A 443 -17.68 -24.15 -3.54
C GLN A 443 -18.84 -24.15 -4.56
N THR A 444 -18.67 -24.75 -5.74
CA THR A 444 -19.66 -24.67 -6.84
C THR A 444 -20.22 -26.02 -7.28
N GLY A 445 -19.55 -27.13 -6.94
CA GLY A 445 -19.84 -28.48 -7.44
C GLY A 445 -19.62 -28.63 -8.95
N GLN A 446 -18.87 -27.73 -9.60
CA GLN A 446 -18.77 -27.66 -11.06
C GLN A 446 -17.32 -27.61 -11.56
N ASN A 447 -17.08 -28.19 -12.75
CA ASN A 447 -15.84 -27.98 -13.47
C ASN A 447 -15.76 -26.54 -14.01
N ILE A 448 -14.55 -25.99 -14.02
CA ILE A 448 -14.26 -24.56 -14.14
C ILE A 448 -13.71 -24.23 -15.53
N HIS A 449 -14.07 -23.07 -16.09
CA HIS A 449 -13.35 -22.51 -17.24
C HIS A 449 -12.18 -21.66 -16.73
N TYR A 450 -10.97 -21.95 -17.18
CA TYR A 450 -9.79 -21.17 -16.83
C TYR A 450 -9.52 -20.06 -17.84
N VAL A 451 -9.15 -18.87 -17.38
CA VAL A 451 -8.57 -17.82 -18.24
C VAL A 451 -7.27 -17.32 -17.60
N GLY A 452 -6.16 -17.51 -18.31
CA GLY A 452 -4.85 -17.04 -17.88
C GLY A 452 -4.36 -15.90 -18.76
N HIS A 453 -3.66 -14.93 -18.18
CA HIS A 453 -2.86 -13.94 -18.90
C HIS A 453 -1.39 -14.07 -18.53
N SER A 454 -0.48 -13.98 -19.52
CA SER A 454 0.97 -13.90 -19.28
C SER A 454 1.46 -15.06 -18.40
N LEU A 455 2.04 -14.78 -17.22
CA LEU A 455 2.48 -15.79 -16.24
C LEU A 455 1.39 -16.80 -15.85
N GLY A 456 0.12 -16.39 -15.78
CA GLY A 456 -0.99 -17.31 -15.55
C GLY A 456 -1.12 -18.39 -16.63
N THR A 457 -0.73 -18.08 -17.87
CA THR A 457 -0.72 -19.11 -18.92
C THR A 457 0.37 -20.15 -18.72
N LEU A 458 1.55 -19.76 -18.23
CA LEU A 458 2.64 -20.67 -17.90
C LEU A 458 2.23 -21.62 -16.76
N MET A 459 1.55 -21.10 -15.73
CA MET A 459 0.99 -21.91 -14.64
C MET A 459 0.03 -22.98 -15.18
N ALA A 460 -0.87 -22.61 -16.10
CA ALA A 460 -1.79 -23.55 -16.71
C ALA A 460 -1.12 -24.59 -17.61
N PHE A 461 -0.12 -24.20 -18.42
CA PHE A 461 0.64 -25.14 -19.26
C PHE A 461 1.40 -26.17 -18.41
N ALA A 462 2.04 -25.72 -17.33
CA ALA A 462 2.74 -26.60 -16.39
C ALA A 462 1.76 -27.58 -15.73
N ALA A 463 0.70 -27.08 -15.09
CA ALA A 463 -0.29 -27.90 -14.40
C ALA A 463 -1.02 -28.87 -15.34
N LEU A 464 -1.47 -28.44 -16.52
CA LEU A 464 -2.13 -29.32 -17.50
C LEU A 464 -1.19 -30.41 -18.08
N SER A 465 0.13 -30.29 -17.92
CA SER A 465 1.10 -31.26 -18.42
C SER A 465 1.57 -32.28 -17.38
N GLU A 466 1.32 -32.06 -16.09
CA GLU A 466 1.72 -32.95 -14.99
C GLU A 466 0.58 -33.35 -14.02
N ASP A 467 -0.53 -32.60 -13.93
CA ASP A 467 -1.57 -32.78 -12.92
C ASP A 467 -2.96 -33.15 -13.50
N ASP A 468 -3.29 -34.44 -13.43
CA ASP A 468 -4.60 -35.01 -13.78
C ASP A 468 -5.75 -34.50 -12.87
N ASN A 469 -5.45 -34.10 -11.63
CA ASN A 469 -6.43 -33.60 -10.66
C ASN A 469 -6.82 -32.12 -10.93
N VAL A 470 -5.94 -31.37 -11.62
CA VAL A 470 -6.28 -30.07 -12.24
C VAL A 470 -7.05 -30.27 -13.54
N SER A 471 -6.53 -31.07 -14.48
CA SER A 471 -7.13 -31.20 -15.82
C SER A 471 -8.56 -31.76 -15.76
N SER A 472 -8.83 -32.70 -14.85
CA SER A 472 -10.17 -33.28 -14.63
C SER A 472 -11.20 -32.32 -14.01
N LYS A 473 -10.78 -31.22 -13.38
CA LYS A 473 -11.67 -30.17 -12.84
C LYS A 473 -11.86 -28.97 -13.76
N LEU A 474 -11.10 -28.88 -14.85
CA LEU A 474 -11.26 -27.84 -15.85
C LEU A 474 -12.19 -28.30 -17.00
N ARG A 475 -12.92 -27.34 -17.58
CA ARG A 475 -13.74 -27.53 -18.80
C ARG A 475 -13.00 -27.09 -20.05
N SER A 476 -12.19 -26.05 -19.93
CA SER A 476 -11.39 -25.45 -21.00
C SER A 476 -10.38 -24.46 -20.38
N ALA A 477 -9.36 -24.08 -21.14
CA ALA A 477 -8.50 -22.93 -20.82
C ALA A 477 -8.43 -21.93 -21.99
N ALA A 478 -8.56 -20.64 -21.67
CA ALA A 478 -8.28 -19.53 -22.58
C ALA A 478 -7.01 -18.80 -22.12
N LEU A 479 -5.99 -18.81 -22.96
CA LEU A 479 -4.64 -18.38 -22.62
C LEU A 479 -4.27 -17.17 -23.47
N LEU A 480 -4.23 -16.00 -22.83
CA LEU A 480 -4.03 -14.69 -23.45
C LEU A 480 -2.56 -14.27 -23.27
N SER A 481 -1.89 -13.94 -24.37
CA SER A 481 -0.42 -13.78 -24.43
C SER A 481 0.31 -14.99 -23.81
N PRO A 482 0.15 -16.20 -24.42
CA PRO A 482 0.67 -17.46 -23.90
C PRO A 482 2.20 -17.47 -23.74
N ILE A 483 2.65 -17.47 -22.49
CA ILE A 483 4.04 -17.67 -22.09
C ILE A 483 4.28 -19.17 -21.90
N ALA A 484 5.14 -19.73 -22.75
CA ALA A 484 5.59 -21.11 -22.67
C ALA A 484 7.10 -21.16 -22.95
N TYR A 485 7.50 -20.80 -24.17
CA TYR A 485 8.90 -20.57 -24.53
C TYR A 485 9.23 -19.07 -24.42
N LEU A 486 10.50 -18.75 -24.14
CA LEU A 486 10.94 -17.38 -23.83
C LEU A 486 12.32 -17.01 -24.40
N ASN A 487 12.94 -17.86 -25.23
CA ASN A 487 14.28 -17.56 -25.77
C ASN A 487 14.24 -16.63 -27.00
N GLN A 488 13.09 -16.48 -27.65
CA GLN A 488 12.93 -15.64 -28.85
C GLN A 488 12.30 -14.27 -28.59
N ILE A 489 11.75 -14.02 -27.39
CA ILE A 489 11.18 -12.72 -26.95
C ILE A 489 11.88 -11.49 -27.50
N ARG A 490 11.13 -10.49 -27.95
CA ARG A 490 11.72 -9.30 -28.59
C ARG A 490 12.11 -8.21 -27.59
N SER A 491 11.58 -8.26 -26.35
CA SER A 491 11.96 -7.33 -25.27
C SER A 491 13.47 -7.38 -24.97
N LEU A 492 14.19 -6.36 -25.44
CA LEU A 492 15.62 -6.20 -25.22
C LEU A 492 15.96 -5.94 -23.75
N LEU A 493 15.07 -5.25 -23.03
CA LEU A 493 15.20 -4.98 -21.59
C LEU A 493 15.16 -6.29 -20.79
N THR A 494 14.15 -7.13 -21.03
CA THR A 494 14.00 -8.43 -20.35
C THR A 494 15.11 -9.40 -20.74
N LYS A 495 15.50 -9.46 -22.02
CA LYS A 495 16.67 -10.25 -22.46
C LYS A 495 17.95 -9.79 -21.76
N ALA A 496 18.23 -8.49 -21.73
CA ALA A 496 19.42 -7.98 -21.06
C ALA A 496 19.43 -8.32 -19.56
N ALA A 497 18.31 -8.17 -18.85
CA ALA A 497 18.19 -8.55 -17.45
C ALA A 497 18.48 -10.05 -17.21
N ALA A 498 17.97 -10.93 -18.08
CA ALA A 498 18.21 -12.37 -17.99
C ALA A 498 19.67 -12.75 -18.28
N TYR A 499 20.28 -12.23 -19.35
CA TYR A 499 21.66 -12.55 -19.72
C TYR A 499 22.72 -11.88 -18.83
N LEU A 500 22.36 -10.84 -18.08
CA LEU A 500 23.22 -10.22 -17.07
C LEU A 500 23.08 -10.83 -15.67
N PHE A 501 22.23 -11.86 -15.51
CA PHE A 501 22.00 -12.56 -14.23
C PHE A 501 21.53 -11.61 -13.11
N LEU A 502 20.68 -10.63 -13.45
CA LEU A 502 20.30 -9.58 -12.51
C LEU A 502 19.43 -10.07 -11.35
N GLY A 503 18.53 -11.02 -11.62
CA GLY A 503 17.78 -11.70 -10.55
C GLY A 503 18.72 -12.45 -9.60
N ASP A 504 19.72 -13.14 -10.15
CA ASP A 504 20.71 -13.90 -9.40
C ASP A 504 21.57 -12.95 -8.52
N GLN A 505 21.94 -11.76 -9.02
CA GLN A 505 22.63 -10.71 -8.26
C GLN A 505 21.78 -10.12 -7.13
N LEU A 506 20.51 -9.78 -7.40
CA LEU A 506 19.59 -9.26 -6.38
C LEU A 506 19.37 -10.28 -5.26
N TYR A 507 19.18 -11.55 -5.60
CA TYR A 507 19.02 -12.63 -4.64
C TYR A 507 20.28 -12.83 -3.79
N TRP A 508 21.48 -12.72 -4.37
CA TRP A 508 22.74 -12.78 -3.63
C TRP A 508 22.95 -11.59 -2.68
N LEU A 509 22.37 -10.42 -3.00
CA LEU A 509 22.33 -9.24 -2.13
C LEU A 509 21.26 -9.33 -1.02
N GLY A 510 20.54 -10.46 -0.89
CA GLY A 510 19.48 -10.65 0.10
C GLY A 510 18.13 -10.03 -0.27
N LEU A 511 17.96 -9.54 -1.51
CA LEU A 511 16.70 -8.99 -1.98
C LEU A 511 15.80 -10.12 -2.50
N HIS A 512 15.13 -10.80 -1.58
CA HIS A 512 14.25 -11.93 -1.90
C HIS A 512 12.86 -11.49 -2.41
N GLU A 513 12.34 -10.35 -1.94
CA GLU A 513 11.18 -9.67 -2.55
C GLU A 513 11.65 -8.73 -3.68
N PHE A 514 11.07 -8.88 -4.87
CA PHE A 514 11.25 -7.93 -5.97
C PHE A 514 10.06 -6.95 -6.04
N ILE A 515 10.33 -5.67 -5.80
CA ILE A 515 9.36 -4.58 -5.88
C ILE A 515 9.70 -3.72 -7.12
N PRO A 516 8.87 -3.71 -8.19
CA PRO A 516 9.25 -3.06 -9.45
C PRO A 516 9.48 -1.55 -9.37
N LYS A 517 8.78 -0.84 -8.47
CA LYS A 517 8.95 0.61 -8.22
C LYS A 517 10.01 0.94 -7.14
N SER A 518 10.78 -0.04 -6.65
CA SER A 518 11.84 0.22 -5.66
C SER A 518 12.99 1.07 -6.22
N GLN A 519 13.74 1.73 -5.33
CA GLN A 519 14.87 2.58 -5.72
C GLN A 519 16.02 1.74 -6.27
N GLU A 520 16.19 0.53 -5.73
CA GLU A 520 17.17 -0.49 -6.07
C GLU A 520 16.95 -0.97 -7.51
N VAL A 521 15.70 -1.36 -7.83
CA VAL A 521 15.31 -1.77 -9.19
C VAL A 521 15.41 -0.59 -10.16
N SER A 522 15.05 0.62 -9.76
CA SER A 522 15.17 1.82 -10.60
C SER A 522 16.62 2.13 -10.98
N LYS A 523 17.56 2.04 -10.02
CA LYS A 523 19.01 2.17 -10.26
C LYS A 523 19.51 1.07 -11.21
N LEU A 524 19.05 -0.18 -10.99
CA LEU A 524 19.44 -1.33 -11.79
C LEU A 524 18.97 -1.22 -13.25
N LEU A 525 17.72 -0.78 -13.46
CA LEU A 525 17.15 -0.51 -14.78
C LEU A 525 17.96 0.57 -15.50
N GLY A 526 18.36 1.65 -14.82
CA GLY A 526 19.22 2.70 -15.40
C GLY A 526 20.48 2.16 -16.09
N ASN A 527 21.16 1.18 -15.47
CA ASN A 527 22.35 0.53 -16.02
C ASN A 527 22.09 -0.41 -17.23
N ILE A 528 20.85 -0.82 -17.44
CA ILE A 528 20.42 -1.56 -18.64
C ILE A 528 20.01 -0.58 -19.73
N CYS A 529 19.26 0.46 -19.36
CA CYS A 529 18.72 1.48 -20.24
C CYS A 529 19.78 2.41 -20.84
N SER A 530 20.97 2.50 -20.24
CA SER A 530 22.13 3.17 -20.84
C SER A 530 22.83 2.35 -21.94
N LYS A 531 22.45 1.08 -22.16
CA LYS A 531 23.07 0.23 -23.19
C LYS A 531 22.55 0.58 -24.59
N PRO A 532 23.43 0.72 -25.61
CA PRO A 532 23.00 1.03 -26.97
C PRO A 532 21.93 0.08 -27.51
N GLY A 533 20.81 0.63 -27.95
CA GLY A 533 19.68 -0.10 -28.54
C GLY A 533 18.56 -0.47 -27.58
N ILE A 534 18.70 -0.27 -26.27
CA ILE A 534 17.62 -0.49 -25.30
C ILE A 534 16.89 0.83 -25.05
N ASN A 535 15.66 0.98 -25.54
CA ASN A 535 14.83 2.14 -25.23
C ASN A 535 14.00 1.89 -23.96
N CYS A 536 14.21 2.73 -22.93
CA CYS A 536 13.42 2.74 -21.70
C CYS A 536 12.64 4.05 -21.49
N SER A 537 12.50 4.91 -22.51
CA SER A 537 11.65 6.11 -22.42
C SER A 537 10.20 5.78 -22.11
N ASP A 538 9.77 4.58 -22.52
CA ASP A 538 8.51 3.95 -22.16
C ASP A 538 8.83 2.54 -21.63
N ILE A 539 8.94 2.43 -20.30
CA ILE A 539 9.22 1.15 -19.62
C ILE A 539 8.09 0.14 -19.87
N LEU A 540 6.84 0.60 -19.98
CA LEU A 540 5.71 -0.28 -20.22
C LEU A 540 5.82 -0.91 -21.60
N ALA A 541 6.07 -0.12 -22.65
CA ALA A 541 6.30 -0.64 -23.99
C ALA A 541 7.59 -1.46 -24.11
N ALA A 542 8.64 -1.17 -23.33
CA ALA A 542 9.86 -1.98 -23.29
C ALA A 542 9.62 -3.41 -22.76
N PHE A 543 8.66 -3.59 -21.85
CA PHE A 543 8.22 -4.92 -21.40
C PHE A 543 7.13 -5.52 -22.29
N THR A 544 6.15 -4.75 -22.73
CA THR A 544 4.90 -5.30 -23.31
C THR A 544 4.83 -5.21 -24.84
N GLY A 545 5.60 -4.31 -25.44
CA GLY A 545 5.42 -3.84 -26.82
C GLY A 545 4.59 -2.56 -26.90
N LEU A 546 4.55 -1.97 -28.09
CA LEU A 546 3.74 -0.78 -28.37
C LEU A 546 2.25 -1.12 -28.32
N ASN A 547 1.64 -0.98 -27.14
CA ASN A 547 0.21 -1.21 -26.91
C ASN A 547 -0.63 -0.28 -27.79
N CYS A 548 -1.61 -0.86 -28.48
CA CYS A 548 -2.38 -0.14 -29.49
C CYS A 548 -3.65 0.52 -28.93
N CYS A 549 -4.13 0.10 -27.76
CA CYS A 549 -5.47 0.47 -27.30
C CYS A 549 -5.65 0.57 -25.78
N ILE A 550 -4.55 0.66 -25.01
CA ILE A 550 -4.62 0.98 -23.58
C ILE A 550 -4.70 2.50 -23.41
N ASN A 551 -5.68 2.96 -22.63
CA ASN A 551 -5.79 4.37 -22.27
C ASN A 551 -4.72 4.78 -21.26
N SER A 552 -3.83 5.71 -21.62
CA SER A 552 -2.74 6.15 -20.75
C SER A 552 -3.20 6.75 -19.41
N SER A 553 -4.40 7.33 -19.34
CA SER A 553 -4.93 7.90 -18.10
C SER A 553 -5.48 6.87 -17.11
N THR A 554 -5.69 5.61 -17.53
CA THR A 554 -6.10 4.52 -16.62
C THR A 554 -4.92 3.74 -16.05
N ILE A 555 -3.69 3.99 -16.52
CA ILE A 555 -2.46 3.21 -16.21
C ILE A 555 -1.94 3.41 -14.78
N ASP A 556 -2.45 4.37 -14.01
CA ASP A 556 -2.02 4.66 -12.62
C ASP A 556 -2.44 3.58 -11.60
N VAL A 557 -1.71 2.46 -11.57
CA VAL A 557 -1.76 1.40 -10.56
C VAL A 557 -0.33 0.97 -10.23
N ASP A 558 -0.06 0.68 -8.97
CA ASP A 558 1.23 0.14 -8.54
C ASP A 558 1.43 -1.30 -9.01
N PRO A 559 2.54 -1.60 -9.73
CA PRO A 559 2.87 -2.95 -10.14
C PRO A 559 3.18 -3.82 -8.91
N GLN A 560 2.62 -5.03 -8.90
CA GLN A 560 2.70 -5.94 -7.76
C GLN A 560 4.12 -6.52 -7.59
N SER A 561 4.47 -6.85 -6.35
CA SER A 561 5.71 -7.55 -6.02
C SER A 561 5.68 -9.03 -6.41
N THR A 562 6.86 -9.64 -6.53
CA THR A 562 7.01 -11.09 -6.75
C THR A 562 8.32 -11.58 -6.12
N ALA A 563 8.51 -12.88 -5.93
CA ALA A 563 9.79 -13.41 -5.48
C ALA A 563 10.90 -13.15 -6.51
N THR A 564 12.08 -12.72 -6.06
CA THR A 564 13.27 -12.62 -6.94
C THR A 564 13.64 -13.98 -7.52
N ARG A 565 13.40 -15.08 -6.79
CA ARG A 565 13.55 -16.46 -7.29
C ARG A 565 12.63 -16.76 -8.49
N ASN A 566 11.43 -16.19 -8.55
CA ASN A 566 10.55 -16.26 -9.73
C ASN A 566 11.20 -15.61 -10.97
N LEU A 567 11.81 -14.43 -10.81
CA LEU A 567 12.51 -13.74 -11.89
C LEU A 567 13.76 -14.50 -12.35
N ILE A 568 14.50 -15.13 -11.43
CA ILE A 568 15.61 -16.04 -11.78
C ILE A 568 15.08 -17.19 -12.65
N HIS A 569 13.95 -17.79 -12.27
CA HIS A 569 13.39 -18.93 -13.01
C HIS A 569 12.97 -18.53 -14.44
N LEU A 570 12.31 -17.37 -14.61
CA LEU A 570 11.99 -16.84 -15.94
C LEU A 570 13.27 -16.50 -16.75
N ALA A 571 14.32 -15.99 -16.11
CA ALA A 571 15.62 -15.79 -16.75
C ALA A 571 16.27 -17.11 -17.19
N GLN A 572 16.11 -18.21 -16.44
CA GLN A 572 16.57 -19.54 -16.86
C GLN A 572 15.85 -20.01 -18.13
N MET A 573 14.52 -19.78 -18.25
CA MET A 573 13.77 -20.09 -19.46
C MET A 573 14.25 -19.27 -20.66
N ILE A 574 14.50 -17.97 -20.49
CA ILE A 574 15.06 -17.09 -21.55
C ILE A 574 16.44 -17.56 -22.01
N ARG A 575 17.30 -17.97 -21.06
CA ARG A 575 18.68 -18.43 -21.34
C ARG A 575 18.73 -19.82 -21.98
N LYS A 576 17.79 -20.72 -21.66
CA LYS A 576 17.81 -22.14 -22.10
C LYS A 576 16.85 -22.47 -23.25
N GLY A 577 15.75 -21.72 -23.41
CA GLY A 577 14.69 -22.06 -24.37
C GLY A 577 13.89 -23.32 -24.00
N THR A 578 13.78 -23.62 -22.71
CA THR A 578 13.09 -24.83 -22.20
C THR A 578 12.17 -24.49 -21.05
N ILE A 579 11.01 -25.17 -20.98
CA ILE A 579 10.12 -25.17 -19.83
C ILE A 579 10.60 -26.27 -18.90
N ALA A 580 11.10 -25.91 -17.73
CA ALA A 580 11.73 -26.81 -16.78
C ALA A 580 11.35 -26.42 -15.36
N LYS A 581 11.57 -27.32 -14.40
CA LYS A 581 11.57 -26.98 -12.98
C LYS A 581 12.79 -26.13 -12.62
N TYR A 582 12.76 -25.48 -11.47
CA TYR A 582 13.80 -24.52 -11.06
C TYR A 582 15.21 -25.13 -11.07
N ASP A 583 16.15 -24.56 -11.85
CA ASP A 583 17.55 -24.97 -11.76
C ASP A 583 18.23 -24.30 -10.56
N TYR A 584 18.71 -25.10 -9.61
CA TYR A 584 19.47 -24.62 -8.45
C TYR A 584 20.91 -24.21 -8.79
N GLY A 585 21.27 -24.19 -10.07
CA GLY A 585 22.56 -23.72 -10.59
C GLY A 585 23.72 -24.68 -10.35
N ASN A 586 23.48 -25.78 -9.63
CA ASN A 586 24.47 -26.81 -9.34
C ASN A 586 23.82 -28.21 -9.35
N ALA A 587 24.57 -29.19 -9.86
CA ALA A 587 24.06 -30.53 -10.11
C ALA A 587 23.75 -31.32 -8.83
N ASP A 588 24.44 -31.06 -7.73
CA ASP A 588 24.24 -31.75 -6.45
C ASP A 588 22.93 -31.32 -5.78
N GLU A 589 22.57 -30.04 -5.83
CA GLU A 589 21.29 -29.55 -5.33
C GLU A 589 20.13 -30.00 -6.22
N ASN A 590 20.28 -29.93 -7.55
CA ASN A 590 19.29 -30.54 -8.47
C ASN A 590 19.10 -32.04 -8.14
N MET A 591 20.17 -32.76 -7.78
CA MET A 591 20.09 -34.16 -7.38
C MET A 591 19.34 -34.35 -6.05
N ARG A 592 19.50 -33.46 -5.07
CA ARG A 592 18.72 -33.49 -3.81
C ARG A 592 17.24 -33.23 -4.05
N GLN A 593 16.92 -32.25 -4.90
CA GLN A 593 15.57 -31.74 -5.11
C GLN A 593 14.75 -32.60 -6.08
N TYR A 594 15.40 -33.16 -7.11
CA TYR A 594 14.71 -33.89 -8.21
C TYR A 594 15.21 -35.33 -8.44
N GLY A 595 16.21 -35.79 -7.68
CA GLY A 595 16.86 -37.09 -7.93
C GLY A 595 17.60 -37.16 -9.28
N LYS A 596 17.89 -36.00 -9.90
CA LYS A 596 18.52 -35.87 -11.21
C LYS A 596 19.47 -34.66 -11.24
N PRO A 597 20.60 -34.71 -11.96
CA PRO A 597 21.58 -33.60 -11.98
C PRO A 597 21.09 -32.35 -12.73
N THR A 598 19.97 -32.45 -13.45
CA THR A 598 19.33 -31.38 -14.21
C THR A 598 17.83 -31.36 -13.88
N PRO A 599 17.19 -30.17 -13.83
CA PRO A 599 15.77 -30.08 -13.54
C PRO A 599 14.92 -30.85 -14.58
N PRO A 600 13.80 -31.48 -14.15
CA PRO A 600 12.80 -32.05 -15.05
C PRO A 600 12.24 -31.01 -16.04
N LEU A 601 11.80 -31.48 -17.22
CA LEU A 601 11.16 -30.64 -18.24
C LEU A 601 9.64 -30.84 -18.21
N TYR A 602 8.89 -29.74 -18.30
CA TYR A 602 7.45 -29.75 -18.51
C TYR A 602 7.15 -30.12 -19.98
N ASN A 603 6.45 -31.23 -20.19
CA ASN A 603 6.19 -31.75 -21.53
C ASN A 603 4.86 -31.23 -22.09
N MET A 604 4.90 -30.20 -22.93
CA MET A 604 3.68 -29.65 -23.56
C MET A 604 2.89 -30.68 -24.37
N SER A 605 3.53 -31.71 -24.92
CA SER A 605 2.86 -32.81 -25.63
C SER A 605 2.23 -33.86 -24.70
N SER A 606 2.26 -33.66 -23.38
CA SER A 606 1.50 -34.43 -22.39
C SER A 606 0.18 -33.77 -21.99
N ILE A 607 -0.08 -32.53 -22.43
CA ILE A 607 -1.39 -31.88 -22.25
C ILE A 607 -2.43 -32.70 -23.02
N PRO A 608 -3.58 -33.06 -22.43
CA PRO A 608 -4.53 -33.96 -23.10
C PRO A 608 -5.05 -33.39 -24.43
N ASN A 609 -4.83 -34.11 -25.53
CA ASN A 609 -5.15 -33.66 -26.90
C ASN A 609 -6.62 -33.30 -27.13
N ASN A 610 -7.53 -33.78 -26.27
CA ASN A 610 -8.98 -33.52 -26.32
C ASN A 610 -9.43 -32.35 -25.42
N PHE A 611 -8.52 -31.76 -24.63
CA PHE A 611 -8.82 -30.67 -23.72
C PHE A 611 -9.03 -29.35 -24.48
N PRO A 612 -10.14 -28.62 -24.31
CA PRO A 612 -10.38 -27.40 -25.08
C PRO A 612 -9.43 -26.24 -24.69
N LEU A 613 -8.63 -25.79 -25.66
CA LEU A 613 -7.67 -24.69 -25.54
C LEU A 613 -8.00 -23.57 -26.53
N LEU A 614 -8.03 -22.33 -26.03
CA LEU A 614 -7.96 -21.11 -26.83
C LEU A 614 -6.63 -20.42 -26.55
N LEU A 615 -5.81 -20.21 -27.59
CA LEU A 615 -4.59 -19.41 -27.54
C LEU A 615 -4.82 -18.11 -28.30
N SER A 616 -4.66 -16.95 -27.63
CA SER A 616 -4.75 -15.63 -28.29
C SER A 616 -3.50 -14.82 -28.00
N TYR A 617 -2.78 -14.39 -29.04
CA TYR A 617 -1.46 -13.76 -28.95
C TYR A 617 -1.29 -12.59 -29.91
N GLY A 618 -0.42 -11.64 -29.54
CA GLY A 618 -0.29 -10.35 -30.19
C GLY A 618 0.87 -10.28 -31.17
N GLY A 619 0.68 -9.66 -32.34
CA GLY A 619 1.75 -9.45 -33.32
C GLY A 619 2.76 -8.35 -32.94
N LYS A 620 2.46 -7.57 -31.88
CA LYS A 620 3.39 -6.60 -31.25
C LYS A 620 3.87 -7.04 -29.88
N ASP A 621 3.41 -8.19 -29.37
CA ASP A 621 3.77 -8.70 -28.05
C ASP A 621 5.26 -9.01 -27.96
N GLU A 622 5.95 -8.35 -27.02
CA GLU A 622 7.40 -8.48 -26.84
C GLU A 622 7.82 -9.66 -25.94
N LEU A 623 6.87 -10.31 -25.24
CA LEU A 623 7.10 -11.44 -24.32
C LEU A 623 6.47 -12.75 -24.79
N SER A 624 5.24 -12.72 -25.29
CA SER A 624 4.60 -13.85 -25.98
C SER A 624 4.88 -13.76 -27.49
N ASP A 625 6.18 -13.76 -27.85
CA ASP A 625 6.60 -13.54 -29.23
C ASP A 625 6.09 -14.64 -30.18
N VAL A 626 5.76 -14.23 -31.41
CA VAL A 626 5.19 -15.11 -32.44
C VAL A 626 6.06 -16.34 -32.74
N ASN A 627 7.38 -16.26 -32.58
CA ASN A 627 8.29 -17.39 -32.79
C ASN A 627 8.27 -18.37 -31.60
N ASP A 628 8.21 -17.87 -30.36
CA ASP A 628 8.07 -18.71 -29.17
C ASP A 628 6.68 -19.40 -29.14
N VAL A 629 5.61 -18.70 -29.56
CA VAL A 629 4.28 -19.30 -29.77
C VAL A 629 4.30 -20.35 -30.88
N SER A 630 5.06 -20.13 -31.97
CA SER A 630 5.20 -21.13 -33.03
C SER A 630 5.88 -22.42 -32.54
N VAL A 631 6.85 -22.33 -31.62
CA VAL A 631 7.46 -23.51 -30.98
C VAL A 631 6.44 -24.25 -30.12
N LEU A 632 5.59 -23.55 -29.37
CA LEU A 632 4.49 -24.15 -28.61
C LEU A 632 3.50 -24.89 -29.53
N LEU A 633 3.09 -24.28 -30.63
CA LEU A 633 2.16 -24.90 -31.59
C LEU A 633 2.71 -26.19 -32.21
N GLU A 634 4.01 -26.25 -32.52
CA GLU A 634 4.67 -27.49 -32.99
C GLU A 634 4.68 -28.60 -31.93
N LYS A 635 4.66 -28.26 -30.63
CA LYS A 635 4.51 -29.24 -29.52
C LYS A 635 3.07 -29.70 -29.33
N LEU A 636 2.09 -28.89 -29.74
CA LEU A 636 0.66 -29.15 -29.67
C LEU A 636 0.07 -29.63 -31.01
N LYS A 637 0.90 -30.00 -31.99
CA LYS A 637 0.44 -30.40 -33.34
C LYS A 637 -0.46 -31.65 -33.38
N ASP A 638 -0.37 -32.50 -32.36
CA ASP A 638 -1.17 -33.72 -32.22
C ASP A 638 -2.50 -33.48 -31.48
N HIS A 639 -2.75 -32.23 -31.02
CA HIS A 639 -3.99 -31.80 -30.37
C HIS A 639 -5.17 -31.83 -31.35
N GLU A 640 -6.36 -32.16 -30.86
CA GLU A 640 -7.56 -32.27 -31.71
C GLU A 640 -7.91 -30.90 -32.35
N GLN A 641 -8.12 -30.87 -33.67
CA GLN A 641 -8.30 -29.62 -34.43
C GLN A 641 -9.55 -28.82 -34.03
N ASP A 642 -10.59 -29.47 -33.51
CA ASP A 642 -11.78 -28.80 -32.97
C ASP A 642 -11.64 -28.42 -31.47
N LYS A 643 -10.51 -28.76 -30.84
CA LYS A 643 -10.18 -28.45 -29.44
C LYS A 643 -9.10 -27.39 -29.29
N LEU A 644 -8.29 -27.13 -30.32
CA LEU A 644 -7.27 -26.07 -30.31
C LEU A 644 -7.69 -24.90 -31.20
N VAL A 645 -8.11 -23.79 -30.60
CA VAL A 645 -8.39 -22.53 -31.29
C VAL A 645 -7.20 -21.59 -31.13
N VAL A 646 -6.67 -21.08 -32.24
CA VAL A 646 -5.50 -20.18 -32.25
C VAL A 646 -5.86 -18.87 -32.93
N GLN A 647 -5.59 -17.75 -32.25
CA GLN A 647 -5.85 -16.39 -32.74
C GLN A 647 -4.59 -15.52 -32.65
N LEU A 648 -4.15 -15.00 -33.78
CA LEU A 648 -3.19 -13.90 -33.85
C LEU A 648 -3.95 -12.57 -33.97
N VAL A 649 -3.59 -11.58 -33.15
CA VAL A 649 -4.06 -10.20 -33.26
C VAL A 649 -2.88 -9.29 -33.59
N GLU A 650 -2.67 -9.00 -34.88
CA GLU A 650 -1.41 -8.41 -35.40
C GLU A 650 -0.94 -7.12 -34.71
N ASN A 651 -1.87 -6.29 -34.25
CA ASN A 651 -1.57 -5.00 -33.63
C ASN A 651 -1.49 -5.03 -32.09
N TYR A 652 -1.81 -6.16 -31.45
CA TYR A 652 -1.82 -6.22 -29.98
C TYR A 652 -0.42 -6.45 -29.43
N ALA A 653 -0.12 -5.74 -28.35
CA ALA A 653 0.99 -5.98 -27.43
C ALA A 653 0.49 -6.68 -26.15
N HIS A 654 1.41 -6.94 -25.22
CA HIS A 654 1.19 -7.90 -24.13
C HIS A 654 0.02 -7.57 -23.19
N LEU A 655 -0.27 -6.30 -22.95
CA LEU A 655 -1.38 -5.90 -22.05
C LEU A 655 -2.68 -5.54 -22.78
N ASP A 656 -2.68 -5.37 -24.10
CA ASP A 656 -3.89 -5.02 -24.87
C ASP A 656 -5.01 -6.06 -24.67
N PHE A 657 -4.67 -7.34 -24.46
CA PHE A 657 -5.65 -8.43 -24.19
C PHE A 657 -6.50 -8.23 -22.93
N VAL A 658 -5.92 -7.62 -21.89
CA VAL A 658 -6.56 -7.41 -20.58
C VAL A 658 -7.05 -5.97 -20.44
N MET A 659 -6.19 -4.99 -20.74
CA MET A 659 -6.41 -3.56 -20.48
C MET A 659 -6.83 -2.76 -21.71
N GLY A 660 -6.87 -3.36 -22.91
CA GLY A 660 -7.27 -2.65 -24.13
C GLY A 660 -8.76 -2.27 -24.15
N ASP A 661 -9.05 -1.01 -24.45
CA ASP A 661 -10.41 -0.47 -24.56
C ASP A 661 -11.15 -1.06 -25.78
N ASN A 662 -10.43 -1.33 -26.86
CA ASN A 662 -11.00 -1.96 -28.06
C ASN A 662 -11.05 -3.50 -27.99
N ALA A 663 -10.61 -4.10 -26.88
CA ALA A 663 -10.50 -5.55 -26.71
C ALA A 663 -11.83 -6.29 -26.60
N ASN A 664 -12.96 -5.57 -26.63
CA ASN A 664 -14.31 -6.14 -26.60
C ASN A 664 -14.53 -7.23 -27.67
N LYS A 665 -13.85 -7.18 -28.83
CA LYS A 665 -13.91 -8.28 -29.80
C LYS A 665 -13.27 -9.58 -29.29
N VAL A 666 -12.08 -9.50 -28.67
CA VAL A 666 -11.38 -10.66 -28.11
C VAL A 666 -12.08 -11.12 -26.83
N LYS A 667 -12.48 -10.19 -25.95
CA LYS A 667 -13.21 -10.47 -24.71
C LYS A 667 -14.59 -11.12 -24.96
N ASN A 668 -15.34 -10.65 -25.96
CA ASN A 668 -16.56 -11.31 -26.41
C ASN A 668 -16.28 -12.65 -27.12
N MET A 669 -15.14 -12.81 -27.80
CA MET A 669 -14.74 -14.10 -28.36
C MET A 669 -14.35 -15.11 -27.26
N VAL A 670 -13.75 -14.69 -26.15
CA VAL A 670 -13.53 -15.54 -24.97
C VAL A 670 -14.88 -15.97 -24.39
N GLY A 671 -15.79 -15.04 -24.11
CA GLY A 671 -17.15 -15.37 -23.64
C GLY A 671 -17.94 -16.26 -24.63
N GLY A 672 -17.72 -16.07 -25.93
CA GLY A 672 -18.28 -16.87 -27.01
C GLY A 672 -17.67 -18.26 -27.12
N ALA A 673 -16.34 -18.41 -27.04
CA ALA A 673 -15.62 -19.68 -27.09
C ALA A 673 -15.93 -20.56 -25.87
N ILE A 674 -16.02 -19.96 -24.68
CA ILE A 674 -16.53 -20.62 -23.46
C ILE A 674 -17.97 -21.14 -23.70
N GLY A 675 -18.78 -20.44 -24.49
CA GLY A 675 -20.13 -20.86 -24.89
C GLY A 675 -20.24 -21.80 -26.11
N LEU A 676 -19.15 -22.03 -26.88
CA LEU A 676 -19.19 -22.69 -28.20
C LEU A 676 -18.36 -23.98 -28.29
N VAL A 677 -18.25 -24.74 -27.20
CA VAL A 677 -17.67 -26.11 -27.21
C VAL A 677 -18.57 -27.12 -27.97
N VAL A 678 -19.68 -26.68 -28.57
CA VAL A 678 -20.47 -27.45 -29.56
C VAL A 678 -20.85 -26.56 -30.75
N VAL A 679 -20.59 -27.03 -31.98
CA VAL A 679 -21.08 -26.59 -33.33
C VAL A 679 -20.14 -25.82 -34.28
N ALA A 680 -19.25 -24.90 -33.87
CA ALA A 680 -18.80 -23.83 -34.79
C ALA A 680 -17.43 -23.96 -35.54
N VAL A 681 -16.77 -25.12 -35.63
CA VAL A 681 -15.51 -25.26 -36.43
C VAL A 681 -15.75 -25.70 -37.88
N ALA A 682 -16.90 -26.29 -38.21
CA ALA A 682 -17.16 -26.86 -39.54
C ALA A 682 -17.65 -25.86 -40.62
N LEU A 683 -17.94 -24.59 -40.28
CA LEU A 683 -18.71 -23.68 -41.16
C LEU A 683 -17.96 -22.43 -41.68
N ILE A 684 -16.73 -22.17 -41.23
CA ILE A 684 -15.99 -20.94 -41.61
C ILE A 684 -14.96 -21.17 -42.75
N ILE A 685 -14.56 -22.41 -43.02
CA ILE A 685 -13.54 -22.74 -44.04
C ILE A 685 -14.11 -22.71 -45.49
N SER A 686 -15.42 -22.60 -45.69
CA SER A 686 -16.05 -22.89 -47.00
C SER A 686 -16.48 -21.69 -47.86
N ASN A 687 -16.31 -20.42 -47.44
CA ASN A 687 -16.86 -19.27 -48.19
C ASN A 687 -16.08 -17.93 -48.05
N ILE A 688 -14.82 -17.86 -48.49
CA ILE A 688 -14.17 -16.59 -48.86
C ILE A 688 -13.54 -16.72 -50.25
N PRO A 689 -14.04 -16.01 -51.29
CA PRO A 689 -13.45 -16.02 -52.62
C PRO A 689 -12.13 -15.25 -52.70
N SER A 690 -11.21 -15.72 -53.53
CA SER A 690 -9.94 -15.06 -53.85
C SER A 690 -10.05 -14.17 -55.08
N GLU A 691 -9.65 -12.89 -55.01
CA GLU A 691 -9.35 -12.08 -56.20
C GLU A 691 -8.37 -10.91 -55.95
N THR A 692 -7.18 -11.01 -56.55
CA THR A 692 -6.37 -9.98 -57.28
C THR A 692 -6.25 -8.53 -56.74
N ALA A 693 -5.07 -7.94 -56.48
CA ALA A 693 -3.83 -7.71 -57.26
C ALA A 693 -3.77 -6.42 -58.13
N ALA A 694 -2.94 -5.44 -57.73
CA ALA A 694 -2.29 -4.36 -58.53
C ALA A 694 -1.24 -3.66 -57.64
N ILE A 695 0.09 -3.75 -57.86
CA ILE A 695 0.98 -3.08 -58.84
C ILE A 695 1.40 -1.63 -58.47
N ARG A 696 2.73 -1.46 -58.48
CA ARG A 696 3.63 -0.31 -58.21
C ARG A 696 3.30 1.02 -58.91
N ASP A 697 3.72 2.13 -58.28
CA ASP A 697 4.66 3.17 -58.78
C ASP A 697 4.77 4.34 -57.75
N VAL A 698 5.76 5.27 -57.69
CA VAL A 698 7.06 5.49 -58.39
C VAL A 698 8.02 6.28 -57.47
N PHE A 699 9.35 6.26 -57.71
CA PHE A 699 10.35 7.16 -57.08
C PHE A 699 10.89 8.19 -58.10
N PRO A 700 11.23 9.43 -57.68
CA PRO A 700 12.57 9.98 -58.01
C PRO A 700 13.25 10.89 -56.93
N HIS A 701 14.47 11.37 -57.25
CA HIS A 701 15.52 11.90 -56.34
C HIS A 701 15.53 13.41 -55.98
N LYS A 702 16.05 13.75 -54.76
CA LYS A 702 17.09 14.77 -54.32
C LYS A 702 17.19 16.21 -54.96
N PRO A 703 17.99 17.19 -54.43
CA PRO A 703 18.05 17.84 -53.08
C PRO A 703 18.32 19.40 -53.08
N ALA A 704 18.02 20.16 -51.99
CA ALA A 704 18.62 21.46 -51.52
C ALA A 704 17.64 22.22 -50.54
N MET A 705 17.98 22.65 -49.31
CA MET A 705 18.67 23.91 -48.89
C MET A 705 17.90 25.23 -49.23
N VAL A 706 17.60 26.25 -48.39
CA VAL A 706 17.87 26.67 -46.97
C VAL A 706 16.71 27.60 -46.47
N SER A 707 16.20 27.57 -45.22
CA SER A 707 16.44 28.60 -44.15
C SER A 707 15.72 28.34 -42.78
N PRO A 708 16.19 28.92 -41.64
CA PRO A 708 15.59 28.80 -40.29
C PRO A 708 14.86 30.10 -39.83
N PRO A 709 14.37 30.26 -38.57
CA PRO A 709 14.13 29.29 -37.49
C PRO A 709 12.66 29.26 -37.00
N GLN A 710 12.23 28.20 -36.29
CA GLN A 710 11.15 28.32 -35.30
C GLN A 710 11.19 27.18 -34.25
N ALA A 711 10.79 27.52 -33.02
CA ALA A 711 10.84 26.65 -31.84
C ALA A 711 9.49 25.95 -31.56
N SER A 712 9.44 25.18 -30.46
CA SER A 712 8.36 24.25 -30.04
C SER A 712 8.37 22.91 -30.81
N THR A 713 8.12 21.77 -30.19
CA THR A 713 7.24 21.52 -29.03
C THR A 713 7.90 20.89 -27.80
N LEU A 714 8.08 21.69 -26.75
CA LEU A 714 8.03 21.23 -25.36
C LEU A 714 6.58 21.42 -24.89
N ALA A 715 5.82 20.33 -24.76
CA ALA A 715 4.46 20.35 -24.27
C ALA A 715 4.14 18.99 -23.66
N ASP A 716 4.34 18.87 -22.33
CA ASP A 716 3.68 17.90 -21.43
C ASP A 716 4.06 18.13 -19.95
N ASN A 717 5.17 18.84 -19.66
CA ASN A 717 5.54 19.28 -18.30
C ASN A 717 5.69 20.82 -18.21
N ASP A 718 4.59 21.56 -18.34
CA ASP A 718 4.58 23.03 -18.29
C ASP A 718 3.98 23.53 -16.96
N ILE A 719 4.85 23.80 -15.96
CA ILE A 719 4.49 24.35 -14.64
C ILE A 719 3.60 25.60 -14.75
N CYS A 720 3.78 26.42 -15.79
CA CYS A 720 2.95 27.59 -15.99
C CYS A 720 1.48 27.21 -16.24
N LYS A 721 1.23 26.29 -17.19
CA LYS A 721 -0.13 25.86 -17.55
C LYS A 721 -0.80 24.96 -16.53
N THR A 722 -0.01 24.16 -15.80
CA THR A 722 -0.56 23.16 -14.86
C THR A 722 -0.82 23.73 -13.48
N LEU A 723 0.04 24.62 -12.98
CA LEU A 723 -0.04 25.09 -11.58
C LEU A 723 -0.37 26.59 -11.46
N VAL A 724 0.14 27.45 -12.35
CA VAL A 724 0.05 28.92 -12.20
C VAL A 724 -1.17 29.53 -12.90
N GLU A 725 -1.35 29.24 -14.18
CA GLU A 725 -2.43 29.79 -15.01
C GLU A 725 -3.84 29.39 -14.52
N PRO A 726 -4.11 28.14 -14.06
CA PRO A 726 -5.41 27.75 -13.52
C PRO A 726 -5.82 28.53 -12.27
N GLN A 727 -4.84 29.09 -11.53
CA GLN A 727 -5.07 29.90 -10.33
C GLN A 727 -5.35 31.38 -10.66
N GLY A 728 -5.40 31.75 -11.95
CA GLY A 728 -5.69 33.10 -12.41
C GLY A 728 -4.49 34.06 -12.46
N TYR A 729 -3.27 33.52 -12.42
CA TYR A 729 -2.03 34.30 -12.58
C TYR A 729 -1.48 34.16 -14.00
N THR A 730 -0.85 35.22 -14.53
CA THR A 730 -0.06 35.10 -15.76
C THR A 730 1.27 34.44 -15.46
N CYS A 731 1.73 33.51 -16.29
CA CYS A 731 3.02 32.86 -16.15
C CYS A 731 3.87 32.99 -17.43
N GLN A 732 5.20 32.94 -17.28
CA GLN A 732 6.15 32.96 -18.38
C GLN A 732 7.28 31.97 -18.08
N HIS A 733 7.63 31.12 -19.05
CA HIS A 733 8.81 30.26 -18.96
C HIS A 733 10.04 30.97 -19.55
N TYR A 734 11.15 30.90 -18.83
CA TYR A 734 12.46 31.42 -19.22
C TYR A 734 13.50 30.32 -19.12
N GLN A 735 14.59 30.47 -19.88
CA GLN A 735 15.76 29.60 -19.79
C GLN A 735 17.01 30.47 -19.65
N VAL A 736 17.91 30.05 -18.76
CA VAL A 736 19.27 30.62 -18.59
C VAL A 736 20.29 29.52 -18.89
N THR A 737 21.50 29.88 -19.29
CA THR A 737 22.58 28.91 -19.52
C THR A 737 23.75 29.22 -18.60
N THR A 738 24.26 28.19 -17.91
CA THR A 738 25.42 28.29 -17.01
C THR A 738 26.74 28.37 -17.78
N GLU A 739 27.81 28.79 -17.12
CA GLU A 739 29.15 28.86 -17.71
C GLU A 739 29.66 27.47 -18.17
N ASP A 740 29.38 26.43 -17.39
CA ASP A 740 29.77 25.06 -17.71
C ASP A 740 28.86 24.38 -18.75
N GLY A 741 27.67 24.94 -19.01
CA GLY A 741 26.88 24.65 -20.21
C GLY A 741 25.48 24.08 -20.01
N TYR A 742 24.97 24.00 -18.77
CA TYR A 742 23.59 23.56 -18.48
C TYR A 742 22.59 24.65 -18.86
N THR A 743 21.46 24.27 -19.46
CA THR A 743 20.32 25.16 -19.69
C THR A 743 19.25 24.90 -18.64
N LEU A 744 19.02 25.90 -17.80
CA LEU A 744 18.16 25.83 -16.62
C LEU A 744 16.84 26.56 -16.85
N GLY A 745 15.74 25.90 -16.50
CA GLY A 745 14.39 26.45 -16.62
C GLY A 745 13.98 27.31 -15.42
N MET A 746 13.30 28.42 -15.70
CA MET A 746 12.67 29.28 -14.70
C MET A 746 11.21 29.55 -15.06
N GLN A 747 10.36 29.73 -14.05
CA GLN A 747 8.99 30.22 -14.20
C GLN A 747 8.87 31.60 -13.56
N ARG A 748 8.19 32.52 -14.25
CA ARG A 748 8.00 33.91 -13.81
C ARG A 748 6.52 34.25 -13.69
N ILE A 749 6.14 34.86 -12.58
CA ILE A 749 4.80 35.39 -12.30
C ILE A 749 4.91 36.93 -12.21
N PRO A 750 4.75 37.66 -13.34
CA PRO A 750 5.00 39.11 -13.41
C PRO A 750 3.86 40.01 -12.89
N ALA A 751 2.75 39.41 -12.44
CA ALA A 751 1.57 40.11 -11.93
C ALA A 751 0.73 39.18 -11.03
N GLY A 752 0.13 39.73 -9.97
CA GLY A 752 -0.90 39.05 -9.18
C GLY A 752 -2.27 39.02 -9.88
N ARG A 753 -3.26 38.35 -9.27
CA ARG A 753 -4.62 38.12 -9.82
C ARG A 753 -5.37 39.40 -10.20
N SER A 754 -4.98 40.55 -9.66
CA SER A 754 -5.55 41.86 -10.04
C SER A 754 -5.14 42.34 -11.45
N GLY A 755 -4.26 41.63 -12.16
CA GLY A 755 -3.75 41.99 -13.48
C GLY A 755 -2.79 43.19 -13.49
N LYS A 756 -2.52 43.80 -12.32
CA LYS A 756 -1.53 44.88 -12.17
C LYS A 756 -0.13 44.29 -12.28
N LYS A 757 0.64 44.76 -13.27
CA LYS A 757 2.07 44.43 -13.42
C LYS A 757 2.83 44.76 -12.14
N ALA A 758 3.75 43.88 -11.76
CA ALA A 758 4.65 44.06 -10.64
C ALA A 758 5.44 45.38 -10.75
N ASN A 759 5.42 46.18 -9.69
CA ASN A 759 6.13 47.45 -9.60
C ASN A 759 7.31 47.40 -8.62
N LYS A 760 7.29 46.47 -7.65
CA LYS A 760 8.36 46.24 -6.66
C LYS A 760 9.61 45.58 -7.29
N PRO A 761 10.70 45.37 -6.53
CA PRO A 761 11.81 44.52 -6.96
C PRO A 761 11.38 43.08 -7.31
N PRO A 762 12.14 42.35 -8.13
CA PRO A 762 11.91 40.93 -8.33
C PRO A 762 12.31 40.10 -7.10
N VAL A 763 11.69 38.93 -6.94
CA VAL A 763 12.02 37.94 -5.91
C VAL A 763 12.33 36.62 -6.60
N LEU A 764 13.53 36.08 -6.36
CA LEU A 764 13.96 34.76 -6.82
C LEU A 764 13.76 33.74 -5.70
N VAL A 765 12.97 32.71 -5.96
CA VAL A 765 12.60 31.65 -5.02
C VAL A 765 13.22 30.33 -5.49
N GLN A 766 14.07 29.74 -4.64
CA GLN A 766 14.86 28.54 -4.92
C GLN A 766 14.47 27.38 -3.99
N HIS A 767 14.10 26.25 -4.59
CA HIS A 767 13.68 25.03 -3.91
C HIS A 767 14.82 24.29 -3.19
N GLY A 768 14.42 23.38 -2.30
CA GLY A 768 15.27 22.48 -1.54
C GLY A 768 15.74 21.22 -2.28
N VAL A 769 16.39 20.32 -1.54
CA VAL A 769 16.86 19.02 -2.08
C VAL A 769 15.66 18.12 -2.41
N LEU A 770 15.79 17.29 -3.46
CA LEU A 770 14.72 16.40 -3.97
C LEU A 770 13.42 17.10 -4.42
N ALA A 771 13.45 18.41 -4.66
CA ALA A 771 12.31 19.20 -5.11
C ALA A 771 12.60 19.95 -6.42
N ASP A 772 11.57 20.62 -6.96
CA ASP A 772 11.67 21.63 -8.01
C ASP A 772 10.75 22.84 -7.69
N ALA A 773 10.56 23.77 -8.63
CA ALA A 773 9.72 24.95 -8.44
C ALA A 773 8.25 24.65 -8.09
N ALA A 774 7.71 23.48 -8.46
CA ALA A 774 6.31 23.11 -8.21
C ALA A 774 5.99 23.03 -6.71
N LEU A 775 6.98 22.72 -5.86
CA LEU A 775 6.83 22.63 -4.40
C LEU A 775 6.19 23.88 -3.78
N TYR A 776 6.51 25.07 -4.32
CA TYR A 776 5.96 26.34 -3.83
C TYR A 776 4.56 26.68 -4.36
N LEU A 777 3.94 25.80 -5.16
CA LEU A 777 2.71 26.05 -5.90
C LEU A 777 1.60 25.02 -5.62
N VAL A 778 1.83 24.03 -4.76
CA VAL A 778 0.92 22.89 -4.53
C VAL A 778 -0.33 23.23 -3.70
N SER A 779 -0.30 24.29 -2.88
CA SER A 779 -1.40 24.73 -2.02
C SER A 779 -2.17 25.92 -2.61
N SER A 780 -3.19 26.43 -1.91
CA SER A 780 -4.01 27.53 -2.44
C SER A 780 -3.20 28.83 -2.63
N PRO A 781 -3.64 29.74 -3.53
CA PRO A 781 -3.03 31.06 -3.73
C PRO A 781 -2.85 31.89 -2.46
N GLU A 782 -3.70 31.67 -1.47
CA GLU A 782 -3.67 32.34 -0.17
C GLU A 782 -2.63 31.75 0.79
N GLN A 783 -2.05 30.60 0.49
CA GLN A 783 -1.06 29.92 1.35
C GLN A 783 0.34 29.88 0.73
N CYS A 784 0.46 29.82 -0.60
CA CYS A 784 1.74 29.71 -1.30
C CYS A 784 2.50 31.05 -1.40
N LEU A 785 3.76 31.08 -0.97
CA LEU A 785 4.61 32.29 -1.00
C LEU A 785 4.68 32.99 -2.38
N PRO A 786 4.84 32.30 -3.53
CA PRO A 786 4.92 32.98 -4.84
C PRO A 786 3.65 33.74 -5.20
N TYR A 787 2.48 33.15 -4.93
CA TYR A 787 1.17 33.76 -5.19
C TYR A 787 0.91 34.95 -4.26
N ILE A 788 1.26 34.82 -2.98
CA ILE A 788 1.20 35.91 -2.00
C ILE A 788 2.12 37.09 -2.41
N LEU A 789 3.35 36.81 -2.86
CA LEU A 789 4.28 37.85 -3.33
C LEU A 789 3.79 38.54 -4.61
N ALA A 790 3.27 37.79 -5.58
CA ALA A 790 2.72 38.34 -6.82
C ALA A 790 1.48 39.23 -6.56
N ASP A 791 0.56 38.80 -5.69
CA ASP A 791 -0.58 39.61 -5.25
C ASP A 791 -0.16 40.87 -4.46
N ASN A 792 1.01 40.83 -3.80
CA ASN A 792 1.65 41.99 -3.16
C ASN A 792 2.51 42.86 -4.11
N GLY A 793 2.50 42.60 -5.42
CA GLY A 793 3.12 43.45 -6.45
C GLY A 793 4.61 43.21 -6.72
N TYR A 794 5.17 42.10 -6.24
CA TYR A 794 6.53 41.64 -6.59
C TYR A 794 6.55 40.91 -7.93
N ASP A 795 7.69 40.95 -8.63
CA ASP A 795 7.94 40.20 -9.87
C ASP A 795 8.59 38.87 -9.49
N VAL A 796 7.81 37.79 -9.45
CA VAL A 796 8.25 36.54 -8.80
C VAL A 796 8.87 35.60 -9.82
N TRP A 797 10.02 35.03 -9.47
CA TRP A 797 10.80 34.11 -10.27
C TRP A 797 11.06 32.83 -9.47
N LEU A 798 10.83 31.69 -10.10
CA LEU A 798 11.04 30.35 -9.55
C LEU A 798 12.13 29.68 -10.38
N SER A 799 13.23 29.29 -9.75
CA SER A 799 14.38 28.64 -10.40
C SER A 799 14.36 27.12 -10.18
N ASN A 800 14.83 26.36 -11.17
CA ASN A 800 14.96 24.91 -11.11
C ASN A 800 16.41 24.52 -11.44
N VAL A 801 17.16 23.95 -10.48
CA VAL A 801 18.59 23.61 -10.69
C VAL A 801 18.79 22.52 -11.75
N ARG A 802 20.02 22.38 -12.25
CA ARG A 802 20.43 21.32 -13.20
C ARG A 802 19.91 19.95 -12.77
N GLY A 803 19.47 19.15 -13.74
CA GLY A 803 18.95 17.79 -13.51
C GLY A 803 17.47 17.71 -13.11
N THR A 804 16.83 18.81 -12.66
CA THR A 804 15.36 18.88 -12.48
C THR A 804 14.60 18.81 -13.80
N ALA A 805 13.30 18.53 -13.79
CA ALA A 805 12.50 18.31 -15.01
C ALA A 805 12.58 19.46 -16.03
N CYS A 806 12.65 20.72 -15.57
CA CYS A 806 12.78 21.90 -16.44
C CYS A 806 14.23 22.25 -16.85
N SER A 807 15.23 21.49 -16.36
CA SER A 807 16.67 21.83 -16.44
C SER A 807 17.54 20.61 -16.79
N ARG A 808 17.02 19.70 -17.64
CA ARG A 808 17.72 18.52 -18.17
C ARG A 808 18.28 18.73 -19.58
N THR A 809 18.83 19.92 -19.84
CA THR A 809 19.43 20.28 -21.13
C THR A 809 20.84 20.81 -20.90
N HIS A 810 21.77 20.49 -21.80
CA HIS A 810 23.14 21.00 -21.79
C HIS A 810 23.60 21.29 -23.23
N THR A 811 24.48 22.25 -23.40
CA THR A 811 24.96 22.72 -24.73
C THR A 811 25.73 21.66 -25.52
N SER A 812 26.37 20.71 -24.83
CA SER A 812 27.27 19.70 -25.41
C SER A 812 27.13 18.28 -24.84
N LEU A 813 26.28 18.08 -23.83
CA LEU A 813 26.11 16.80 -23.11
C LEU A 813 24.63 16.40 -23.12
N SER A 814 24.37 15.10 -23.10
CA SER A 814 23.04 14.51 -22.94
C SER A 814 22.80 14.13 -21.48
N PRO A 815 21.56 14.15 -20.96
CA PRO A 815 21.20 13.50 -19.70
C PRO A 815 21.48 12.00 -19.60
N ASN A 816 21.94 11.36 -20.69
CA ASN A 816 22.42 9.98 -20.71
C ASN A 816 23.95 9.86 -20.55
N ASP A 817 24.69 10.97 -20.64
CA ASP A 817 26.14 10.99 -20.45
C ASP A 817 26.47 11.04 -18.95
N GLU A 818 27.40 10.23 -18.48
CA GLU A 818 27.84 10.23 -17.06
C GLU A 818 28.32 11.63 -16.61
N LYS A 819 29.02 12.35 -17.51
CA LYS A 819 29.49 13.73 -17.28
C LYS A 819 28.38 14.78 -17.15
N PHE A 820 27.14 14.47 -17.54
CA PHE A 820 25.98 15.34 -17.28
C PHE A 820 25.54 15.27 -15.80
N TRP A 821 25.97 14.26 -15.06
CA TRP A 821 25.63 14.06 -13.64
C TRP A 821 26.85 14.22 -12.72
N ASP A 822 28.01 14.54 -13.27
CA ASP A 822 29.27 14.80 -12.56
C ASP A 822 29.28 16.22 -11.99
N TRP A 823 28.39 16.47 -11.02
CA TRP A 823 28.25 17.72 -10.28
C TRP A 823 27.66 17.49 -8.89
N SER A 824 27.88 18.45 -8.01
CA SER A 824 27.46 18.46 -6.61
C SER A 824 26.77 19.79 -6.26
N TRP A 825 26.47 20.01 -4.98
CA TRP A 825 25.96 21.30 -4.49
C TRP A 825 26.95 22.45 -4.70
N VAL A 826 28.25 22.17 -4.88
CA VAL A 826 29.30 23.17 -5.17
C VAL A 826 29.00 23.85 -6.52
N GLU A 827 28.74 23.05 -7.55
CA GLU A 827 28.41 23.52 -8.89
C GLU A 827 27.08 24.28 -8.92
N LEU A 828 26.12 23.92 -8.06
CA LEU A 828 24.85 24.66 -7.92
C LEU A 828 25.08 26.08 -7.38
N GLY A 829 25.96 26.24 -6.39
CA GLY A 829 26.35 27.56 -5.87
C GLY A 829 27.23 28.35 -6.84
N ALA A 830 28.16 27.68 -7.51
CA ALA A 830 29.16 28.29 -8.39
C ALA A 830 28.64 28.68 -9.78
N TYR A 831 27.68 27.93 -10.34
CA TYR A 831 27.23 28.08 -11.73
C TYR A 831 25.73 28.34 -11.86
N ASP A 832 24.86 27.58 -11.18
CA ASP A 832 23.40 27.70 -11.33
C ASP A 832 22.88 29.00 -10.69
N LEU A 833 23.22 29.24 -9.43
CA LEU A 833 22.80 30.45 -8.70
C LEU A 833 23.17 31.76 -9.42
N PRO A 834 24.42 32.00 -9.86
CA PRO A 834 24.74 33.20 -10.62
C PRO A 834 24.01 33.27 -11.97
N ALA A 835 23.83 32.16 -12.69
CA ALA A 835 23.06 32.16 -13.95
C ALA A 835 21.59 32.57 -13.74
N PHE A 836 20.95 32.14 -12.65
CA PHE A 836 19.60 32.61 -12.29
C PHE A 836 19.57 34.10 -11.95
N ILE A 837 20.51 34.57 -11.11
CA ILE A 837 20.56 35.98 -10.69
C ILE A 837 20.80 36.90 -11.89
N GLU A 838 21.74 36.56 -12.76
CA GLU A 838 22.01 37.30 -13.99
C GLU A 838 20.83 37.25 -14.97
N GLY A 839 20.15 36.11 -15.10
CA GLY A 839 18.93 35.99 -15.90
C GLY A 839 17.83 36.96 -15.46
N VAL A 840 17.54 36.98 -14.14
CA VAL A 840 16.57 37.92 -13.55
C VAL A 840 17.05 39.37 -13.72
N HIS A 841 18.33 39.65 -13.48
CA HIS A 841 18.88 41.00 -13.58
C HIS A 841 18.82 41.53 -15.02
N ASN A 842 19.23 40.73 -16.00
CA ASN A 842 19.19 41.07 -17.42
C ASN A 842 17.75 41.28 -17.93
N GLN A 843 16.79 40.47 -17.45
CA GLN A 843 15.39 40.60 -17.88
C GLN A 843 14.63 41.76 -17.17
N THR A 844 15.07 42.20 -15.99
CA THR A 844 14.34 43.20 -15.18
C THR A 844 15.05 44.55 -15.02
N GLY A 845 16.37 44.60 -15.19
CA GLY A 845 17.22 45.75 -14.88
C GLY A 845 17.27 46.10 -13.38
N LYS A 846 16.83 45.21 -12.48
CA LYS A 846 16.66 45.47 -11.04
C LYS A 846 17.52 44.52 -10.20
N LYS A 847 17.96 44.98 -9.02
CA LYS A 847 18.45 44.08 -7.96
C LYS A 847 17.27 43.25 -7.40
N LEU A 848 17.49 41.95 -7.13
CA LEU A 848 16.45 41.01 -6.67
C LEU A 848 16.53 40.72 -5.16
N HIS A 849 15.46 40.18 -4.57
CA HIS A 849 15.54 39.51 -3.26
C HIS A 849 15.63 38.01 -3.47
N TYR A 850 16.50 37.34 -2.72
CA TYR A 850 16.64 35.89 -2.79
C TYR A 850 15.85 35.22 -1.66
N VAL A 851 15.19 34.11 -1.95
CA VAL A 851 14.53 33.24 -0.96
C VAL A 851 14.93 31.80 -1.26
N GLY A 852 15.72 31.19 -0.39
CA GLY A 852 16.09 29.78 -0.48
C GLY A 852 15.46 28.96 0.64
N HIS A 853 15.10 27.72 0.35
CA HIS A 853 14.80 26.68 1.35
C HIS A 853 15.81 25.54 1.25
N SER A 854 16.25 24.99 2.38
CA SER A 854 17.08 23.77 2.43
C SER A 854 18.33 23.89 1.52
N LEU A 855 18.49 23.04 0.49
CA LEU A 855 19.57 23.15 -0.52
C LEU A 855 19.71 24.56 -1.14
N GLY A 856 18.62 25.29 -1.36
CA GLY A 856 18.67 26.68 -1.82
C GLY A 856 19.40 27.61 -0.84
N THR A 857 19.31 27.35 0.47
CA THR A 857 20.11 28.09 1.45
C THR A 857 21.59 27.73 1.37
N LEU A 858 21.93 26.45 1.16
CA LEU A 858 23.31 26.01 0.98
C LEU A 858 23.95 26.61 -0.28
N MET A 859 23.20 26.70 -1.39
CA MET A 859 23.65 27.39 -2.61
C MET A 859 24.00 28.86 -2.33
N ALA A 860 23.13 29.57 -1.60
CA ALA A 860 23.37 30.97 -1.26
C ALA A 860 24.54 31.16 -0.28
N LEU A 861 24.61 30.35 0.78
CA LEU A 861 25.66 30.43 1.80
C LEU A 861 27.04 30.05 1.25
N SER A 862 27.12 29.02 0.41
CA SER A 862 28.37 28.64 -0.28
C SER A 862 28.80 29.68 -1.32
N ALA A 863 27.87 30.31 -2.03
CA ALA A 863 28.18 31.45 -2.90
C ALA A 863 28.69 32.65 -2.08
N PHE A 864 27.90 33.17 -1.14
CA PHE A 864 28.17 34.43 -0.43
C PHE A 864 29.41 34.39 0.49
N SER A 865 29.91 33.20 0.84
CA SER A 865 31.18 33.01 1.58
C SER A 865 32.43 33.01 0.68
N THR A 866 32.26 33.24 -0.63
CA THR A 866 33.34 33.39 -1.62
C THR A 866 33.29 34.78 -2.29
N ASP A 867 34.20 35.05 -3.24
CA ASP A 867 34.25 36.30 -4.01
C ASP A 867 33.10 36.37 -5.07
N PHE A 868 31.85 36.31 -4.59
CA PHE A 868 30.65 36.16 -5.41
C PHE A 868 30.23 37.47 -6.08
N LYS A 869 30.64 37.63 -7.35
CA LYS A 869 30.44 38.86 -8.15
C LYS A 869 28.99 39.32 -8.24
N GLN A 870 28.04 38.39 -8.21
CA GLN A 870 26.61 38.65 -8.38
C GLN A 870 25.93 39.10 -7.06
N ILE A 871 26.65 39.17 -5.93
CA ILE A 871 26.07 39.64 -4.65
C ILE A 871 25.54 41.08 -4.77
N ASP A 872 26.21 41.91 -5.58
CA ASP A 872 25.78 43.27 -5.90
C ASP A 872 24.45 43.32 -6.68
N MET A 873 23.98 42.22 -7.26
CA MET A 873 22.67 42.14 -7.92
C MET A 873 21.55 41.73 -6.94
N ILE A 874 21.87 41.45 -5.68
CA ILE A 874 20.91 41.04 -4.64
C ILE A 874 20.70 42.21 -3.65
N ARG A 875 19.46 42.38 -3.19
CA ARG A 875 19.06 43.35 -2.15
C ARG A 875 19.13 42.75 -0.75
N SER A 876 18.60 41.55 -0.61
CA SER A 876 18.58 40.77 0.63
C SER A 876 18.41 39.29 0.31
N ALA A 877 18.78 38.42 1.25
CA ALA A 877 18.52 36.98 1.15
C ALA A 877 17.73 36.46 2.36
N THR A 878 16.76 35.59 2.09
CA THR A 878 15.98 34.84 3.08
C THR A 878 16.41 33.38 3.03
N LEU A 879 16.73 32.81 4.18
CA LEU A 879 17.20 31.45 4.35
C LEU A 879 16.21 30.70 5.26
N LEU A 880 15.39 29.85 4.66
CA LEU A 880 14.39 29.03 5.34
C LEU A 880 14.97 27.62 5.56
N SER A 881 15.04 27.15 6.81
CA SER A 881 15.79 25.93 7.19
C SER A 881 17.24 25.96 6.68
N PRO A 882 18.10 26.87 7.20
CA PRO A 882 19.45 27.10 6.70
C PRO A 882 20.39 25.89 6.88
N ILE A 883 20.83 25.32 5.76
CA ILE A 883 21.83 24.25 5.70
C ILE A 883 23.21 24.85 5.46
N ALA A 884 24.06 24.83 6.50
CA ALA A 884 25.47 25.26 6.44
C ALA A 884 26.41 24.25 7.10
N TYR A 885 25.96 23.68 8.22
CA TYR A 885 26.59 22.58 8.94
C TYR A 885 25.56 21.46 9.06
N MET A 886 26.03 20.21 9.10
CA MET A 886 25.18 19.00 9.22
C MET A 886 25.84 17.99 10.17
N ASN A 887 26.39 18.47 11.29
CA ASN A 887 27.10 17.62 12.24
C ASN A 887 26.15 16.91 13.22
N GLN A 888 24.92 17.41 13.38
CA GLN A 888 23.99 16.96 14.43
C GLN A 888 22.71 16.29 13.90
N ILE A 889 22.60 16.04 12.58
CA ILE A 889 21.45 15.41 11.87
C ILE A 889 20.60 14.51 12.78
N GLY A 890 19.38 14.91 13.11
CA GLY A 890 18.57 14.21 14.11
C GLY A 890 18.03 12.84 13.65
N SER A 891 18.04 12.58 12.34
CA SER A 891 17.61 11.31 11.75
C SER A 891 18.70 10.23 11.82
N THR A 892 18.40 9.11 12.48
CA THR A 892 19.27 7.93 12.54
C THR A 892 19.56 7.35 11.15
N LEU A 893 18.54 7.30 10.28
CA LEU A 893 18.66 6.78 8.91
C LEU A 893 19.64 7.62 8.07
N LEU A 894 19.58 8.95 8.17
CA LEU A 894 20.49 9.84 7.45
C LEU A 894 21.92 9.80 8.01
N LYS A 895 22.08 9.57 9.32
CA LYS A 895 23.39 9.34 9.96
C LYS A 895 24.05 8.05 9.49
N GLU A 896 23.31 7.00 9.15
CA GLU A 896 23.89 5.77 8.59
C GLU A 896 24.32 5.96 7.13
N ILE A 897 23.56 6.74 6.35
CA ILE A 897 23.89 7.05 4.95
C ILE A 897 25.19 7.88 4.83
N THR A 898 25.48 8.77 5.78
CA THR A 898 26.71 9.60 5.75
C THR A 898 28.00 8.88 6.15
N VAL A 899 27.92 7.64 6.67
CA VAL A 899 29.11 6.88 7.12
C VAL A 899 29.86 6.20 5.94
N PHE A 900 29.25 6.11 4.76
CA PHE A 900 29.90 5.58 3.56
C PHE A 900 30.62 6.66 2.72
N SER A 901 31.70 7.23 3.26
CA SER A 901 32.72 7.89 2.45
C SER A 901 34.12 7.76 3.07
N LEU A 902 34.91 6.84 2.52
CA LEU A 902 36.34 6.67 2.81
C LEU A 902 37.12 6.64 1.49
N ALA A 903 37.51 7.82 0.98
CA ALA A 903 38.83 8.06 0.37
C ALA A 903 38.97 9.52 -0.12
N GLU A 904 40.01 10.18 0.41
CA GLU A 904 40.85 11.20 -0.24
C GLU A 904 40.26 12.59 -0.62
N ALA A 905 41.07 13.62 -0.32
CA ALA A 905 40.81 15.06 -0.43
C ALA A 905 39.66 15.62 0.45
N THR A 906 40.02 16.27 1.56
CA THR A 906 39.14 17.27 2.19
C THR A 906 38.99 18.47 1.24
N PRO A 907 37.79 18.78 0.72
CA PRO A 907 37.57 19.98 -0.09
C PRO A 907 37.84 21.25 0.73
N PRO A 908 38.15 22.39 0.08
CA PRO A 908 38.36 23.66 0.78
C PRO A 908 37.11 24.06 1.56
N ALA A 909 37.29 24.41 2.85
CA ALA A 909 36.18 24.83 3.69
C ALA A 909 35.65 26.22 3.28
N TYR A 910 34.34 26.34 3.15
CA TYR A 910 33.64 27.61 2.95
C TYR A 910 33.61 28.39 4.27
N ASP A 911 34.04 29.65 4.23
CA ASP A 911 34.19 30.50 5.41
C ASP A 911 33.02 31.48 5.51
N MET A 912 32.00 31.10 6.28
CA MET A 912 30.78 31.92 6.45
C MET A 912 31.04 33.31 7.04
N SER A 913 32.19 33.53 7.71
CA SER A 913 32.55 34.85 8.23
C SER A 913 32.89 35.89 7.15
N LYS A 914 33.06 35.44 5.89
CA LYS A 914 33.29 36.29 4.70
C LYS A 914 32.02 36.86 4.08
N ILE A 915 30.85 36.37 4.47
CA ILE A 915 29.57 36.96 4.02
C ILE A 915 29.57 38.46 4.39
N PRO A 916 29.30 39.39 3.47
CA PRO A 916 29.46 40.82 3.76
C PRO A 916 28.57 41.28 4.92
N LYS A 917 29.19 41.87 5.95
CA LYS A 917 28.56 42.17 7.24
C LYS A 917 27.37 43.13 7.15
N ASP A 918 27.27 43.92 6.08
CA ASP A 918 26.19 44.87 5.81
C ASP A 918 25.08 44.33 4.87
N PHE A 919 25.24 43.10 4.35
CA PHE A 919 24.28 42.45 3.46
C PHE A 919 23.04 41.99 4.23
N PRO A 920 21.80 42.38 3.86
CA PRO A 920 20.63 42.00 4.65
C PRO A 920 20.29 40.51 4.53
N LEU A 921 20.21 39.84 5.68
CA LEU A 921 19.86 38.43 5.83
C LEU A 921 18.64 38.24 6.75
N PHE A 922 17.72 37.38 6.33
CA PHE A 922 16.65 36.83 7.18
C PHE A 922 16.83 35.32 7.30
N MET A 923 16.93 34.79 8.52
CA MET A 923 17.03 33.37 8.80
C MET A 923 15.81 32.89 9.59
N SER A 924 15.18 31.80 9.16
CA SER A 924 14.09 31.15 9.91
C SER A 924 14.35 29.65 10.03
N TYR A 925 14.36 29.14 11.26
CA TYR A 925 14.69 27.76 11.61
C TYR A 925 13.86 27.26 12.80
N GLY A 926 13.80 25.94 13.02
CA GLY A 926 12.85 25.34 13.96
C GLY A 926 13.40 24.14 14.72
N LYS A 927 12.81 23.89 15.89
CA LYS A 927 13.29 22.86 16.84
C LYS A 927 13.18 21.42 16.31
N ASN A 928 12.18 21.17 15.47
CA ASN A 928 11.86 19.85 14.94
C ASN A 928 12.46 19.64 13.55
N ASP A 929 13.34 20.53 13.10
CA ASP A 929 14.05 20.42 11.83
C ASP A 929 15.27 19.51 11.98
N TYR A 930 15.12 18.24 11.57
CA TYR A 930 16.16 17.23 11.65
C TYR A 930 17.30 17.37 10.61
N LEU A 931 17.18 18.30 9.66
CA LEU A 931 18.20 18.58 8.63
C LEU A 931 18.95 19.89 8.93
N SER A 932 18.25 20.92 9.39
CA SER A 932 18.79 22.20 9.87
C SER A 932 18.73 22.23 11.41
N ASP A 933 19.46 21.32 12.07
CA ASP A 933 19.46 21.17 13.53
C ASP A 933 19.81 22.49 14.23
N VAL A 934 19.14 22.78 15.35
CA VAL A 934 19.30 24.00 16.13
C VAL A 934 20.77 24.31 16.44
N LYS A 935 21.59 23.30 16.77
CA LYS A 935 23.01 23.50 17.10
C LYS A 935 23.85 23.84 15.86
N ASP A 936 23.54 23.22 14.72
CA ASP A 936 24.22 23.53 13.46
C ASP A 936 23.89 24.97 12.99
N VAL A 937 22.67 25.46 13.28
CA VAL A 937 22.29 26.87 13.06
C VAL A 937 22.92 27.82 14.10
N GLU A 938 23.03 27.42 15.38
CA GLU A 938 23.76 28.18 16.41
C GLU A 938 25.24 28.36 16.03
N VAL A 939 25.90 27.33 15.48
CA VAL A 939 27.27 27.42 14.96
C VAL A 939 27.36 28.39 13.77
N LEU A 940 26.37 28.40 12.87
CA LEU A 940 26.30 29.39 11.78
C LEU A 940 26.18 30.81 12.32
N LEU A 941 25.25 31.06 13.26
CA LEU A 941 25.03 32.37 13.87
C LEU A 941 26.27 32.88 14.63
N GLU A 942 26.98 31.99 15.36
CA GLU A 942 28.25 32.33 16.03
C GLU A 942 29.38 32.63 15.03
N THR A 943 29.38 31.97 13.87
CA THR A 943 30.35 32.23 12.79
C THR A 943 30.13 33.60 12.14
N ILE A 944 28.88 34.07 12.06
CA ILE A 944 28.51 35.40 11.54
C ILE A 944 28.17 36.43 12.63
N LYS A 945 28.60 36.24 13.88
CA LYS A 945 28.27 37.12 15.03
C LYS A 945 28.64 38.60 14.87
N ASP A 946 29.59 38.90 13.99
CA ASP A 946 30.04 40.25 13.66
C ASP A 946 29.19 40.94 12.57
N HIS A 947 28.17 40.25 12.04
CA HIS A 947 27.23 40.81 11.05
C HIS A 947 26.45 41.98 11.66
N ASP A 948 26.05 42.94 10.82
CA ASP A 948 25.29 44.10 11.27
C ASP A 948 23.91 43.65 11.79
N LYS A 949 23.62 44.00 13.05
CA LYS A 949 22.39 43.61 13.75
C LYS A 949 21.14 44.26 13.17
N ASP A 950 21.29 45.40 12.50
CA ASP A 950 20.20 46.06 11.77
C ASP A 950 19.99 45.44 10.36
N LYS A 951 20.80 44.44 10.01
CA LYS A 951 20.77 43.70 8.73
C LYS A 951 20.50 42.21 8.90
N LEU A 952 20.65 41.64 10.09
CA LEU A 952 20.42 40.23 10.39
C LEU A 952 19.13 40.05 11.20
N ALA A 953 18.07 39.58 10.55
CA ALA A 953 16.83 39.15 11.19
C ALA A 953 16.85 37.63 11.42
N VAL A 954 16.63 37.19 12.65
CA VAL A 954 16.63 35.76 13.01
C VAL A 954 15.30 35.39 13.66
N GLN A 955 14.69 34.33 13.16
CA GLN A 955 13.43 33.78 13.65
C GLN A 955 13.62 32.31 14.04
N TYR A 956 13.22 31.97 15.27
CA TYR A 956 13.19 30.60 15.75
C TYR A 956 11.73 30.18 16.01
N LEU A 957 11.33 29.03 15.47
CA LEU A 957 9.98 28.49 15.57
C LEU A 957 9.98 27.11 16.24
N GLU A 958 9.59 27.07 17.51
CA GLU A 958 9.68 25.87 18.35
C GLU A 958 8.90 24.65 17.81
N ASN A 959 7.82 24.86 17.07
CA ASN A 959 6.97 23.76 16.58
C ASN A 959 7.18 23.43 15.09
N TYR A 960 8.19 24.00 14.42
CA TYR A 960 8.41 23.81 12.98
C TYR A 960 9.44 22.72 12.70
N ALA A 961 9.08 21.81 11.77
CA ALA A 961 9.95 20.85 11.11
C ALA A 961 10.35 21.34 9.70
N HIS A 962 11.26 20.60 9.04
CA HIS A 962 11.95 21.08 7.83
C HIS A 962 11.05 21.56 6.68
N MET A 963 9.93 20.87 6.44
CA MET A 963 9.01 21.23 5.36
C MET A 963 7.97 22.28 5.74
N ASP A 964 7.79 22.56 7.05
CA ASP A 964 6.76 23.49 7.52
C ASP A 964 7.05 24.92 7.02
N PHE A 965 8.33 25.31 6.89
CA PHE A 965 8.74 26.61 6.34
C PHE A 965 8.29 26.88 4.90
N VAL A 966 7.81 25.86 4.17
CA VAL A 966 7.24 25.99 2.82
C VAL A 966 5.76 25.59 2.78
N MET A 967 5.36 24.51 3.47
CA MET A 967 4.03 23.89 3.32
C MET A 967 3.16 23.89 4.58
N GLY A 968 3.66 24.38 5.72
CA GLY A 968 2.92 24.35 6.98
C GLY A 968 1.64 25.22 6.95
N ASN A 969 0.56 24.72 7.56
CA ASN A 969 -0.76 25.40 7.54
C ASN A 969 -0.74 26.84 8.09
N ASN A 970 0.13 27.14 9.05
CA ASN A 970 0.28 28.46 9.67
C ASN A 970 1.43 29.29 9.08
N THR A 971 2.15 28.78 8.08
CA THR A 971 3.43 29.33 7.58
C THR A 971 3.27 30.70 6.94
N ARG A 972 2.09 31.02 6.39
CA ARG A 972 1.76 32.38 5.97
C ARG A 972 1.99 33.40 7.10
N GLN A 973 1.37 33.16 8.26
CA GLN A 973 1.40 34.09 9.40
C GLN A 973 2.73 34.01 10.13
N ALA A 974 3.25 32.79 10.33
CA ALA A 974 4.46 32.57 11.11
C ALA A 974 5.75 32.91 10.36
N VAL A 975 5.83 32.72 9.04
CA VAL A 975 7.06 32.85 8.25
C VAL A 975 6.92 33.89 7.14
N PHE A 976 5.89 33.78 6.28
CA PHE A 976 5.81 34.62 5.07
C PHE A 976 5.48 36.08 5.35
N GLU A 977 4.65 36.38 6.36
CA GLU A 977 4.36 37.77 6.76
C GLU A 977 5.60 38.47 7.39
N PRO A 978 6.36 37.86 8.31
CA PRO A 978 7.66 38.37 8.75
C PRO A 978 8.70 38.52 7.62
N LEU A 979 8.81 37.53 6.74
CA LEU A 979 9.68 37.56 5.54
C LEU A 979 9.31 38.75 4.64
N MET A 980 8.02 38.97 4.37
CA MET A 980 7.57 40.08 3.54
C MET A 980 7.82 41.44 4.19
N ALA A 981 7.73 41.54 5.52
CA ALA A 981 8.07 42.75 6.26
C ALA A 981 9.57 43.06 6.13
N PHE A 982 10.43 42.05 6.26
CA PHE A 982 11.88 42.17 6.05
C PHE A 982 12.23 42.55 4.59
N ILE A 983 11.62 41.90 3.59
CA ILE A 983 11.82 42.25 2.17
C ILE A 983 11.32 43.68 1.87
N ALA A 984 10.28 44.17 2.55
CA ALA A 984 9.79 45.54 2.37
C ALA A 984 10.68 46.62 3.03
N GLN A 985 11.61 46.23 3.92
CA GLN A 985 12.53 47.13 4.62
C GLN A 985 13.85 47.38 3.86
N HIS A 986 14.16 46.57 2.83
CA HIS A 986 15.46 46.53 2.12
C HIS A 986 15.33 46.63 0.59
#